data_AF-A0A8S4QZV3-F1
#
_entry.id   AF-A0A8S4QZV3-F1
#
_cell.length_a   1.000
_cell.length_b   1.000
_cell.length_c   1.000
_cell.angle_alpha   90.00
_cell.angle_beta   90.00
_cell.angle_gamma   90.00
#
_symmetry.space_group_name_H-M   'P 1'
#
loop_
_entity.id
_entity.type
_entity.pdbx_description
1 polymer ?
#
loop_
_entity_poly.entity_id
_entity_poly.type
_entity_poly.pdbx_seq_one_letter_code
_entity_poly.pdbx_strand_id
1 'polypeptide(L)'
;MVNRFLETGIVPDPWKSQIIIPIRKPCKDPLDCNSYRPIALSSTLAKIMEHLIKNRLEWIIESRGLLAKTQFGFRKGLGTIDSLAIISTDIRIALARREYLVAVFLDVAAAYDNVLLPYADDIAIYSSSNSMDEISVSLNTALYYLGQWLSNHGLSLSTAKCKTVIFTRKRQIAQPIIVYEDQQIPLACKFKFLGVFLDSRLNGIAHIDYILKKCEKNINILRALSGVWWGSHPFSQKLLYNAIVRSHLDYGLFVLDPINKLAFNKLNKIQFKCLRLILGAMKSSPTNVLQVECVDPPILIRSQYLCDCFISKVLQLSSHPLLDRLNELSEVLGSNQEPTCLLKSFFKFTRLPHPIKSYPKLPLFSTSFAGLTFTPVITNLGLDKQTVGANTKFNQIINQNWSDYLTVFTDASKLSNDGCVGAACWIPKYSISLKFKCTPKSSVFTGEAIAILEAILFVESHNIKQSIILTDSLSCIQALQANPFRSKALISIIFQIREVLCSCQQKGLSVTLAWIPGHMGIKGNETVDVCAKLAIEMGSLVHFKNFPQDLRSLAKTHLRDSWNVVWTESKTTKGKFYSSVQPDIPRKPWFFMFRNMNRWVSSTISRLRIGHACTPVHLSKLRIRDHSMCECGLDEGSVAHILFSCPKLLHKLYDVLPPSIPRPLNVQSFLMLVFSRYVEFVCKFIQCNKIKF
;
A
#
# COMPACT_ATOMS: atom_id res chain seq x y z
N MET A 1 27.01 27.95 3.28
CA MET A 1 26.44 28.02 4.65
C MET A 1 26.40 26.64 5.30
N VAL A 2 25.71 25.65 4.70
CA VAL A 2 25.64 24.26 5.19
C VAL A 2 27.01 23.62 5.44
N ASN A 3 27.90 23.64 4.42
CA ASN A 3 29.25 23.04 4.54
C ASN A 3 30.08 23.75 5.63
N ARG A 4 30.01 25.08 5.68
CA ARG A 4 30.68 25.88 6.72
C ARG A 4 30.22 25.50 8.13
N PHE A 5 28.93 25.25 8.35
CA PHE A 5 28.44 24.75 9.64
C PHE A 5 29.02 23.35 9.96
N LEU A 6 29.04 22.43 8.98
CA LEU A 6 29.56 21.07 9.20
C LEU A 6 31.07 21.06 9.49
N GLU A 7 31.81 22.00 8.93
CA GLU A 7 33.26 22.16 9.15
C GLU A 7 33.58 22.88 10.48
N THR A 8 32.85 23.94 10.80
CA THR A 8 33.16 24.81 11.96
C THR A 8 32.41 24.44 13.23
N GLY A 9 31.31 23.70 13.14
CA GLY A 9 30.39 23.43 14.25
C GLY A 9 29.57 24.64 14.71
N ILE A 10 29.70 25.82 14.08
CA ILE A 10 29.06 27.05 14.53
C ILE A 10 27.65 27.17 13.95
N VAL A 11 26.64 27.08 14.81
CA VAL A 11 25.22 27.31 14.46
C VAL A 11 24.97 28.82 14.33
N PRO A 12 24.42 29.31 13.19
CA PRO A 12 24.01 30.71 13.04
C PRO A 12 22.98 31.14 14.09
N ASP A 13 23.12 32.35 14.65
CA ASP A 13 22.21 32.83 15.70
C ASP A 13 20.72 32.86 15.30
N PRO A 14 20.32 33.23 14.06
CA PRO A 14 18.92 33.16 13.65
C PRO A 14 18.31 31.76 13.67
N TRP A 15 19.14 30.71 13.70
CA TRP A 15 18.66 29.33 13.79
C TRP A 15 18.38 28.90 15.23
N LYS A 16 18.92 29.64 16.22
CA LYS A 16 18.74 29.37 17.65
C LYS A 16 17.43 29.97 18.18
N SER A 17 16.85 30.96 17.51
CA SER A 17 15.56 31.56 17.87
C SER A 17 14.37 30.76 17.30
N GLN A 18 13.33 30.55 18.12
CA GLN A 18 12.08 29.88 17.71
C GLN A 18 10.86 30.65 18.21
N ILE A 19 9.78 30.68 17.43
CA ILE A 19 8.49 31.27 17.83
C ILE A 19 7.62 30.14 18.38
N ILE A 20 7.12 30.28 19.62
CA ILE A 20 6.24 29.29 20.25
C ILE A 20 4.79 29.71 20.10
N ILE A 21 3.97 28.85 19.48
CA ILE A 21 2.51 29.03 19.39
C ILE A 21 1.84 27.98 20.28
N PRO A 22 1.19 28.36 21.38
CA PRO A 22 0.50 27.43 22.24
C PRO A 22 -0.84 26.99 21.63
N ILE A 23 -1.02 25.68 21.41
CA ILE A 23 -2.31 25.10 20.94
C ILE A 23 -2.97 24.34 22.08
N ARG A 24 -4.17 24.75 22.46
CA ARG A 24 -4.93 24.11 23.54
C ARG A 24 -5.32 22.66 23.19
N LYS A 25 -5.11 21.74 24.13
CA LYS A 25 -5.59 20.35 24.08
C LYS A 25 -7.12 20.34 24.20
N PRO A 26 -7.85 19.58 23.37
CA PRO A 26 -9.31 19.51 23.44
C PRO A 26 -9.78 19.05 24.83
N CYS A 27 -10.86 19.66 25.33
CA CYS A 27 -11.49 19.30 26.60
C CYS A 27 -10.60 19.39 27.86
N LYS A 28 -9.50 20.16 27.80
CA LYS A 28 -8.71 20.52 28.98
C LYS A 28 -8.95 21.97 29.42
N ASP A 29 -8.67 22.23 30.69
CA ASP A 29 -8.85 23.53 31.36
C ASP A 29 -7.99 24.63 30.69
N PRO A 30 -8.58 25.75 30.21
CA PRO A 30 -7.82 26.87 29.65
C PRO A 30 -6.84 27.54 30.62
N LEU A 31 -7.04 27.42 31.93
CA LEU A 31 -6.21 28.10 32.94
C LEU A 31 -4.95 27.31 33.32
N ASP A 32 -4.92 26.01 33.02
CA ASP A 32 -3.75 25.17 33.25
C ASP A 32 -2.76 25.26 32.06
N CYS A 33 -1.53 25.70 32.32
CA CYS A 33 -0.46 25.75 31.32
C CYS A 33 -0.21 24.38 30.65
N ASN A 34 -0.39 23.27 31.37
CA ASN A 34 -0.23 21.91 30.83
C ASN A 34 -1.34 21.51 29.83
N SER A 35 -2.37 22.33 29.72
CA SER A 35 -3.43 22.19 28.71
C SER A 35 -2.99 22.64 27.33
N TYR A 36 -1.87 23.33 27.17
CA TYR A 36 -1.37 23.78 25.88
C TYR A 36 -0.26 22.87 25.36
N ARG A 37 -0.19 22.72 24.03
CA ARG A 37 0.94 22.13 23.32
C ARG A 37 1.77 23.29 22.75
N PRO A 38 3.03 23.46 23.14
CA PRO A 38 3.90 24.43 22.49
C PRO A 38 4.24 23.94 21.09
N ILE A 39 3.83 24.67 20.04
CA ILE A 39 4.29 24.43 18.67
C ILE A 39 5.43 25.39 18.37
N ALA A 40 6.64 24.86 18.25
CA ALA A 40 7.81 25.64 17.91
C ALA A 40 7.96 25.81 16.40
N LEU A 41 7.93 27.06 15.94
CA LEU A 41 8.26 27.45 14.57
C LEU A 41 9.76 27.78 14.50
N SER A 42 10.56 26.78 14.14
CA SER A 42 12.00 26.94 13.89
C SER A 42 12.30 27.35 12.43
N SER A 43 13.50 27.90 12.22
CA SER A 43 14.03 28.28 10.91
C SER A 43 13.96 27.13 9.90
N THR A 44 13.49 27.42 8.68
CA THR A 44 13.44 26.44 7.59
C THR A 44 14.83 25.90 7.25
N LEU A 45 15.86 26.75 7.30
CA LEU A 45 17.24 26.33 7.05
C LEU A 45 17.77 25.41 8.16
N ALA A 46 17.41 25.68 9.42
CA ALA A 46 17.75 24.80 10.54
C ALA A 46 17.12 23.41 10.38
N LYS A 47 15.83 23.33 10.00
CA LYS A 47 15.14 22.05 9.73
C LYS A 47 15.79 21.27 8.59
N ILE A 48 16.25 21.95 7.54
CA ILE A 48 16.99 21.31 6.44
C ILE A 48 18.28 20.69 6.98
N MET A 49 19.01 21.41 7.82
CA MET A 49 20.23 20.92 8.45
C MET A 49 20.00 19.73 9.38
N GLU A 50 19.02 19.82 10.27
CA GLU A 50 18.60 18.70 11.13
C GLU A 50 18.27 17.46 10.30
N HIS A 51 17.59 17.63 9.16
CA HIS A 51 17.26 16.52 8.28
C HIS A 51 18.50 15.88 7.61
N LEU A 52 19.49 16.68 7.22
CA LEU A 52 20.76 16.18 6.66
C LEU A 52 21.55 15.39 7.72
N ILE A 53 21.68 15.94 8.94
CA ILE A 53 22.35 15.29 10.07
C ILE A 53 21.61 13.99 10.42
N LYS A 54 20.29 14.04 10.54
CA LYS A 54 19.45 12.86 10.79
C LYS A 54 19.72 11.76 9.77
N ASN A 55 19.70 12.06 8.47
CA ASN A 55 19.90 11.03 7.44
C ASN A 55 21.28 10.36 7.56
N ARG A 56 22.31 11.12 7.92
CA ARG A 56 23.67 10.59 8.13
C ARG A 56 23.75 9.75 9.40
N LEU A 57 23.20 10.22 10.52
CA LEU A 57 23.17 9.48 11.78
C LEU A 57 22.36 8.19 11.66
N GLU A 58 21.17 8.26 11.05
CA GLU A 58 20.32 7.09 10.79
C GLU A 58 21.06 6.04 9.96
N TRP A 59 21.77 6.47 8.89
CA TRP A 59 22.60 5.55 8.12
C TRP A 59 23.72 4.91 8.95
N ILE A 60 24.45 5.67 9.79
CA ILE A 60 25.52 5.12 10.65
C ILE A 60 24.96 4.11 11.66
N ILE A 61 23.88 4.48 12.35
CA ILE A 61 23.27 3.68 13.41
C ILE A 61 22.73 2.35 12.85
N GLU A 62 22.01 2.39 11.73
CA GLU A 62 21.42 1.21 11.10
C GLU A 62 22.48 0.35 10.39
N SER A 63 23.44 0.96 9.68
CA SER A 63 24.53 0.23 9.02
C SER A 63 25.43 -0.49 10.01
N ARG A 64 25.60 0.04 11.23
CA ARG A 64 26.34 -0.62 12.32
C ARG A 64 25.46 -1.53 13.20
N GLY A 65 24.14 -1.46 13.07
CA GLY A 65 23.23 -2.30 13.84
C GLY A 65 23.19 -1.95 15.33
N LEU A 66 23.30 -0.67 15.67
CA LEU A 66 23.36 -0.20 17.07
C LEU A 66 21.98 -0.17 17.76
N LEU A 67 20.89 -0.30 17.01
CA LEU A 67 19.53 -0.35 17.55
C LEU A 67 19.09 -1.78 17.79
N ALA A 68 18.36 -1.98 18.89
CA ALA A 68 17.72 -3.27 19.19
C ALA A 68 16.79 -3.70 18.04
N LYS A 69 16.77 -5.00 17.73
CA LYS A 69 15.88 -5.57 16.70
C LYS A 69 14.39 -5.42 17.04
N THR A 70 14.07 -5.21 18.31
CA THR A 70 12.72 -5.01 18.86
C THR A 70 12.28 -3.55 18.91
N GLN A 71 13.14 -2.60 18.53
CA GLN A 71 12.74 -1.20 18.31
C GLN A 71 12.19 -1.05 16.89
N PHE A 72 10.92 -0.65 16.77
CA PHE A 72 10.24 -0.47 15.48
C PHE A 72 9.87 0.99 15.18
N GLY A 73 9.66 1.79 16.23
CA GLY A 73 9.32 3.21 16.10
C GLY A 73 10.45 4.01 15.46
N PHE A 74 10.09 4.96 14.59
CA PHE A 74 11.00 5.89 13.91
C PHE A 74 12.10 5.26 13.04
N ARG A 75 12.02 3.96 12.73
CA ARG A 75 12.98 3.25 11.89
C ARG A 75 12.46 3.01 10.48
N LYS A 76 13.30 3.23 9.47
CA LYS A 76 12.91 3.03 8.08
C LYS A 76 12.58 1.58 7.82
N GLY A 77 11.51 1.34 7.07
CA GLY A 77 11.08 -0.02 6.71
C GLY A 77 10.60 -0.87 7.89
N LEU A 78 10.42 -0.31 9.09
CA LEU A 78 9.73 -0.92 10.21
C LEU A 78 8.57 -0.01 10.64
N GLY A 79 7.59 -0.55 11.34
CA GLY A 79 6.43 0.21 11.79
C GLY A 79 5.63 -0.52 12.85
N THR A 80 4.52 0.09 13.24
CA THR A 80 3.68 -0.39 14.34
C THR A 80 3.10 -1.78 14.08
N ILE A 81 2.82 -2.10 12.81
CA ILE A 81 2.29 -3.41 12.41
C ILE A 81 3.33 -4.52 12.63
N ASP A 82 4.63 -4.23 12.47
CA ASP A 82 5.70 -5.22 12.72
C ASP A 82 5.67 -5.65 14.20
N SER A 83 5.60 -4.69 15.14
CA SER A 83 5.45 -4.95 16.57
C SER A 83 4.14 -5.68 16.91
N LEU A 84 3.02 -5.21 16.37
CA LEU A 84 1.71 -5.84 16.58
C LEU A 84 1.68 -7.29 16.08
N ALA A 85 2.30 -7.57 14.93
CA ALA A 85 2.35 -8.93 14.37
C ALA A 85 3.17 -9.88 15.24
N ILE A 86 4.25 -9.40 15.88
CA ILE A 86 5.08 -10.20 16.78
C ILE A 86 4.30 -10.55 18.05
N ILE A 87 3.83 -9.55 18.81
CA ILE A 87 3.11 -9.80 20.07
C ILE A 87 1.84 -10.63 19.84
N SER A 88 1.14 -10.40 18.73
CA SER A 88 -0.06 -11.15 18.37
C SER A 88 0.25 -12.60 17.98
N THR A 89 1.39 -12.84 17.31
CA THR A 89 1.90 -14.20 17.05
C THR A 89 2.27 -14.90 18.36
N ASP A 90 2.95 -14.20 19.28
CA ASP A 90 3.36 -14.75 20.58
C ASP A 90 2.18 -15.12 21.47
N ILE A 91 1.17 -14.25 21.52
CA ILE A 91 -0.11 -14.55 22.16
C ILE A 91 -0.71 -15.82 21.57
N ARG A 92 -0.71 -15.99 20.23
CA ARG A 92 -1.27 -17.21 19.61
C ARG A 92 -0.47 -18.46 19.94
N ILE A 93 0.86 -18.38 19.96
CA ILE A 93 1.72 -19.50 20.37
C ILE A 93 1.35 -19.94 21.79
N ALA A 94 1.30 -19.00 22.74
CA ALA A 94 0.93 -19.28 24.12
C ALA A 94 -0.49 -19.87 24.24
N LEU A 95 -1.47 -19.29 23.53
CA LEU A 95 -2.85 -19.78 23.51
C LEU A 95 -2.97 -21.19 22.91
N ALA A 96 -2.14 -21.51 21.91
CA ALA A 96 -2.12 -22.83 21.28
C ALA A 96 -1.46 -23.88 22.20
N ARG A 97 -0.41 -23.50 22.94
CA ARG A 97 0.20 -24.31 24.03
C ARG A 97 -0.66 -24.41 25.29
N ARG A 98 -1.76 -23.67 25.37
CA ARG A 98 -2.63 -23.53 26.56
C ARG A 98 -1.89 -22.95 27.78
N GLU A 99 -0.91 -22.09 27.54
CA GLU A 99 -0.14 -21.37 28.55
C GLU A 99 -0.83 -20.05 28.97
N TYR A 100 -0.23 -19.35 29.92
CA TYR A 100 -0.49 -17.93 30.16
C TYR A 100 0.55 -17.10 29.42
N LEU A 101 0.12 -16.04 28.74
CA LEU A 101 0.99 -14.93 28.37
C LEU A 101 0.50 -13.68 29.09
N VAL A 102 1.36 -13.02 29.86
CA VAL A 102 1.03 -11.77 30.55
C VAL A 102 1.84 -10.66 29.90
N ALA A 103 1.15 -9.63 29.42
CA ALA A 103 1.76 -8.44 28.84
C ALA A 103 1.53 -7.22 29.73
N VAL A 104 2.58 -6.46 29.96
CA VAL A 104 2.57 -5.18 30.65
C VAL A 104 2.83 -4.11 29.61
N PHE A 105 1.84 -3.24 29.39
CA PHE A 105 1.93 -2.10 28.50
C PHE A 105 2.27 -0.86 29.31
N LEU A 106 3.36 -0.20 28.93
CA LEU A 106 4.00 0.89 29.68
C LEU A 106 3.84 2.21 28.92
N ASP A 107 3.58 3.28 29.67
CA ASP A 107 3.52 4.66 29.18
C ASP A 107 4.66 5.45 29.86
N VAL A 108 5.65 5.86 29.08
CA VAL A 108 6.77 6.66 29.58
C VAL A 108 6.35 8.12 29.69
N ALA A 109 6.47 8.70 30.88
CA ALA A 109 6.17 10.10 31.14
C ALA A 109 7.35 11.01 30.75
N ALA A 110 7.04 12.23 30.26
CA ALA A 110 8.01 13.28 29.95
C ALA A 110 9.12 12.89 28.95
N ALA A 111 8.88 11.90 28.09
CA ALA A 111 9.90 11.33 27.18
C ALA A 111 10.52 12.34 26.19
N TYR A 112 9.84 13.44 25.89
CA TYR A 112 10.36 14.50 25.02
C TYR A 112 10.92 15.70 25.76
N ASP A 113 10.53 15.89 27.03
CA ASP A 113 10.93 17.06 27.82
C ASP A 113 12.31 16.84 28.46
N ASN A 114 12.71 15.58 28.66
CA ASN A 114 13.93 15.20 29.40
C ASN A 114 15.03 14.53 28.54
N VAL A 115 14.83 14.26 27.24
CA VAL A 115 15.72 13.37 26.47
C VAL A 115 16.41 14.05 25.27
N LEU A 116 17.73 13.84 25.17
CA LEU A 116 18.62 14.20 24.05
C LEU A 116 18.57 13.22 22.84
N LEU A 117 17.69 12.20 22.87
CA LEU A 117 17.63 11.07 21.93
C LEU A 117 16.17 10.72 21.54
N PRO A 118 15.92 10.20 20.32
CA PRO A 118 14.58 9.80 19.89
C PRO A 118 14.12 8.51 20.61
N TYR A 119 13.24 8.66 21.60
CA TYR A 119 12.61 7.55 22.33
C TYR A 119 11.24 7.18 21.75
N ALA A 120 10.81 5.93 21.95
CA ALA A 120 9.48 5.44 21.57
C ALA A 120 8.61 5.26 22.83
N ASP A 121 7.49 5.97 22.90
CA ASP A 121 6.66 6.10 24.11
C ASP A 121 5.90 4.82 24.50
N ASP A 122 5.54 3.99 23.50
CA ASP A 122 4.71 2.80 23.69
C ASP A 122 5.59 1.54 23.84
N ILE A 123 5.74 1.05 25.07
CA ILE A 123 6.52 -0.16 25.38
C ILE A 123 5.61 -1.29 25.82
N ALA A 124 5.91 -2.51 25.37
CA ALA A 124 5.27 -3.72 25.84
C ALA A 124 6.33 -4.73 26.28
N ILE A 125 6.23 -5.21 27.51
CA ILE A 125 7.03 -6.32 28.03
C ILE A 125 6.08 -7.47 28.32
N TYR A 126 6.44 -8.69 27.95
CA TYR A 126 5.59 -9.85 28.18
C TYR A 126 6.40 -11.12 28.41
N SER A 127 5.79 -12.06 29.12
CA SER A 127 6.35 -13.38 29.41
C SER A 127 5.26 -14.45 29.28
N SER A 128 5.66 -15.66 28.87
CA SER A 128 4.79 -16.83 28.70
C SER A 128 5.30 -18.00 29.54
N SER A 129 4.41 -18.61 30.32
CA SER A 129 4.68 -19.85 31.06
C SER A 129 3.35 -20.54 31.44
N ASN A 130 3.46 -21.78 31.92
CA ASN A 130 2.36 -22.48 32.57
C ASN A 130 2.09 -21.98 34.00
N SER A 131 3.10 -21.41 34.67
CA SER A 131 3.04 -20.88 36.03
C SER A 131 2.89 -19.36 36.05
N MET A 132 1.95 -18.84 36.84
CA MET A 132 1.75 -17.40 37.01
C MET A 132 2.85 -16.76 37.87
N ASP A 133 3.46 -17.54 38.77
CA ASP A 133 4.52 -17.06 39.67
C ASP A 133 5.82 -16.81 38.91
N GLU A 134 6.20 -17.74 38.03
CA GLU A 134 7.36 -17.57 37.14
C GLU A 134 7.23 -16.32 36.25
N ILE A 135 6.02 -16.09 35.73
CA ILE A 135 5.71 -14.90 34.93
C ILE A 135 5.85 -13.64 35.77
N SER A 136 5.31 -13.65 36.99
CA SER A 136 5.38 -12.50 37.90
C SER A 136 6.83 -12.16 38.26
N VAL A 137 7.65 -13.16 38.59
CA VAL A 137 9.09 -13.00 38.86
C VAL A 137 9.81 -12.44 37.63
N SER A 138 9.59 -13.03 36.46
CA SER A 138 10.23 -12.60 35.20
C SER A 138 9.87 -11.15 34.84
N LEU A 139 8.60 -10.78 34.92
CA LEU A 139 8.13 -9.44 34.58
C LEU A 139 8.58 -8.38 35.59
N ASN A 140 8.50 -8.66 36.90
CA ASN A 140 8.97 -7.73 37.92
C ASN A 140 10.49 -7.51 37.82
N THR A 141 11.25 -8.56 37.50
CA THR A 141 12.70 -8.43 37.25
C THR A 141 12.97 -7.53 36.05
N ALA A 142 12.23 -7.71 34.94
CA ALA A 142 12.35 -6.86 33.76
C ALA A 142 11.96 -5.39 34.04
N LEU A 143 10.88 -5.17 34.81
CA LEU A 143 10.43 -3.84 35.22
C LEU A 143 11.44 -3.15 36.14
N TYR A 144 12.10 -3.88 37.04
CA TYR A 144 13.15 -3.36 37.90
C TYR A 144 14.33 -2.82 37.09
N TYR A 145 14.88 -3.62 36.16
CA TYR A 145 15.98 -3.17 35.30
C TYR A 145 15.56 -2.04 34.36
N LEU A 146 14.34 -2.07 33.85
CA LEU A 146 13.80 -0.98 33.05
C LEU A 146 13.70 0.31 33.87
N GLY A 147 13.19 0.24 35.11
CA GLY A 147 13.08 1.38 36.01
C GLY A 147 14.44 2.03 36.30
N GLN A 148 15.46 1.21 36.59
CA GLN A 148 16.83 1.70 36.74
C GLN A 148 17.33 2.40 35.47
N TRP A 149 17.11 1.80 34.31
CA TRP A 149 17.51 2.39 33.04
C TRP A 149 16.78 3.72 32.79
N LEU A 150 15.47 3.79 33.02
CA LEU A 150 14.67 5.00 32.86
C LEU A 150 15.18 6.11 33.80
N SER A 151 15.37 5.81 35.07
CA SER A 151 15.88 6.76 36.06
C SER A 151 17.26 7.31 35.67
N ASN A 152 18.16 6.45 35.19
CA ASN A 152 19.49 6.87 34.73
C ASN A 152 19.45 7.81 33.50
N HIS A 153 18.33 7.83 32.77
CA HIS A 153 18.11 8.69 31.61
C HIS A 153 17.10 9.83 31.88
N GLY A 154 16.75 10.08 33.15
CA GLY A 154 15.81 11.14 33.52
C GLY A 154 14.36 10.88 33.09
N LEU A 155 14.00 9.61 32.89
CA LEU A 155 12.68 9.14 32.48
C LEU A 155 11.95 8.47 33.65
N SER A 156 10.62 8.46 33.58
CA SER A 156 9.75 7.80 34.56
C SER A 156 8.54 7.17 33.88
N LEU A 157 7.86 6.24 34.55
CA LEU A 157 6.62 5.65 34.05
C LEU A 157 5.39 6.35 34.63
N SER A 158 4.39 6.56 33.78
CA SER A 158 3.05 6.96 34.22
C SER A 158 2.26 5.72 34.66
N THR A 159 2.53 5.20 35.87
CA THR A 159 1.94 3.96 36.42
C THR A 159 0.42 3.87 36.25
N ALA A 160 -0.32 4.97 36.42
CA ALA A 160 -1.78 5.02 36.26
C ALA A 160 -2.28 4.65 34.84
N LYS A 161 -1.46 4.93 33.82
CA LYS A 161 -1.75 4.63 32.41
C LYS A 161 -1.19 3.27 31.97
N CYS A 162 -0.19 2.75 32.68
CA CYS A 162 0.29 1.39 32.48
C CYS A 162 -0.84 0.38 32.77
N LYS A 163 -0.85 -0.73 32.02
CA LYS A 163 -1.86 -1.78 32.17
C LYS A 163 -1.25 -3.16 31.97
N THR A 164 -1.70 -4.11 32.78
CA THR A 164 -1.39 -5.54 32.63
C THR A 164 -2.56 -6.24 31.96
N VAL A 165 -2.29 -7.10 30.96
CA VAL A 165 -3.31 -7.93 30.30
C VAL A 165 -2.84 -9.38 30.29
N ILE A 166 -3.72 -10.29 30.74
CA ILE A 166 -3.48 -11.73 30.73
C ILE A 166 -4.17 -12.32 29.51
N PHE A 167 -3.41 -13.08 28.71
CA PHE A 167 -3.90 -13.84 27.57
C PHE A 167 -3.82 -15.34 27.90
N THR A 168 -4.97 -16.01 27.95
CA THR A 168 -5.03 -17.46 28.19
C THR A 168 -6.36 -18.06 27.74
N ARG A 169 -6.36 -19.38 27.50
CA ARG A 169 -7.58 -20.19 27.32
C ARG A 169 -8.04 -20.89 28.61
N LYS A 170 -7.26 -20.80 29.69
CA LYS A 170 -7.60 -21.41 30.99
C LYS A 170 -8.85 -20.72 31.58
N ARG A 171 -9.71 -21.51 32.24
CA ARG A 171 -10.97 -21.00 32.83
C ARG A 171 -10.74 -20.34 34.18
N GLN A 172 -9.91 -20.96 35.02
CA GLN A 172 -9.45 -20.39 36.28
C GLN A 172 -8.16 -19.61 36.01
N ILE A 173 -8.15 -18.33 36.37
CA ILE A 173 -7.06 -17.40 36.07
C ILE A 173 -6.52 -16.90 37.40
N ALA A 174 -5.30 -17.33 37.75
CA ALA A 174 -4.56 -16.70 38.85
C ALA A 174 -4.21 -15.26 38.47
N GLN A 175 -4.23 -14.34 39.44
CA GLN A 175 -3.86 -12.94 39.18
C GLN A 175 -2.37 -12.74 39.45
N PRO A 176 -1.59 -12.22 38.48
CA PRO A 176 -0.20 -11.90 38.71
C PRO A 176 -0.06 -10.64 39.57
N ILE A 177 0.95 -10.63 40.43
CA ILE A 177 1.34 -9.46 41.20
C ILE A 177 2.48 -8.77 40.43
N ILE A 178 2.12 -7.74 39.66
CA ILE A 178 3.06 -6.94 38.87
C ILE A 178 3.22 -5.57 39.53
N VAL A 179 4.43 -5.23 39.95
CA VAL A 179 4.73 -4.03 40.74
C VAL A 179 5.83 -3.21 40.06
N TYR A 180 5.69 -1.89 40.11
CA TYR A 180 6.71 -0.93 39.72
C TYR A 180 6.76 0.20 40.77
N GLU A 181 7.92 0.47 41.35
CA GLU A 181 8.12 1.49 42.40
C GLU A 181 7.05 1.38 43.52
N ASP A 182 6.87 0.17 44.06
CA ASP A 182 5.90 -0.19 45.11
C ASP A 182 4.41 0.01 44.74
N GLN A 183 4.10 0.34 43.48
CA GLN A 183 2.74 0.43 42.97
C GLN A 183 2.38 -0.77 42.09
N GLN A 184 1.25 -1.40 42.37
CA GLN A 184 0.73 -2.47 41.52
C GLN A 184 0.21 -1.91 40.20
N ILE A 185 0.69 -2.46 39.07
CA ILE A 185 0.19 -2.10 37.75
C ILE A 185 -1.19 -2.73 37.54
N PRO A 186 -2.24 -1.95 37.25
CA PRO A 186 -3.61 -2.45 37.23
C PRO A 186 -3.88 -3.44 36.09
N LEU A 187 -4.63 -4.49 36.43
CA LEU A 187 -5.09 -5.50 35.49
C LEU A 187 -6.24 -4.98 34.62
N ALA A 188 -6.23 -5.32 33.33
CA ALA A 188 -7.29 -5.03 32.38
C ALA A 188 -7.59 -6.24 31.49
N CYS A 189 -8.87 -6.39 31.11
CA CYS A 189 -9.30 -7.44 30.17
C CYS A 189 -8.94 -7.12 28.71
N LYS A 190 -8.53 -5.88 28.42
CA LYS A 190 -8.16 -5.39 27.09
C LYS A 190 -7.26 -4.16 27.19
N PHE A 191 -6.40 -3.97 26.21
CA PHE A 191 -5.58 -2.76 26.10
C PHE A 191 -5.46 -2.30 24.64
N LYS A 192 -5.36 -0.98 24.43
CA LYS A 192 -5.16 -0.41 23.09
C LYS A 192 -3.67 -0.19 22.86
N PHE A 193 -3.02 -1.14 22.21
CA PHE A 193 -1.61 -1.06 21.86
C PHE A 193 -1.45 -0.66 20.40
N LEU A 194 -0.66 0.38 20.11
CA LEU A 194 -0.34 0.83 18.75
C LEU A 194 -1.57 0.96 17.83
N GLY A 195 -2.69 1.45 18.38
CA GLY A 195 -3.93 1.66 17.62
C GLY A 195 -4.88 0.46 17.52
N VAL A 196 -4.47 -0.74 17.96
CA VAL A 196 -5.28 -1.97 17.95
C VAL A 196 -5.65 -2.37 19.38
N PHE A 197 -6.89 -2.85 19.59
CA PHE A 197 -7.28 -3.39 20.90
C PHE A 197 -6.94 -4.87 20.94
N LEU A 198 -6.14 -5.26 21.92
CA LEU A 198 -5.83 -6.65 22.26
C LEU A 198 -6.69 -7.03 23.47
N ASP A 199 -7.67 -7.91 23.27
CA ASP A 199 -8.49 -8.49 24.33
C ASP A 199 -7.87 -9.80 24.83
N SER A 200 -8.14 -10.20 26.09
CA SER A 200 -7.56 -11.38 26.74
C SER A 200 -7.73 -12.71 25.99
N ARG A 201 -8.69 -12.79 25.07
CA ARG A 201 -8.93 -13.98 24.22
C ARG A 201 -8.49 -13.79 22.77
N LEU A 202 -7.97 -12.61 22.42
CA LEU A 202 -7.62 -12.17 21.08
C LEU A 202 -8.73 -12.44 20.04
N ASN A 203 -10.00 -12.24 20.41
CA ASN A 203 -11.15 -12.53 19.55
C ASN A 203 -11.57 -11.35 18.66
N GLY A 204 -10.97 -10.16 18.88
CA GLY A 204 -11.13 -8.96 18.07
C GLY A 204 -12.42 -8.19 18.31
N ILE A 205 -13.29 -8.62 19.23
CA ILE A 205 -14.59 -7.97 19.49
C ILE A 205 -14.36 -6.53 19.96
N ALA A 206 -13.46 -6.32 20.92
CA ALA A 206 -13.17 -5.00 21.47
C ALA A 206 -12.64 -4.03 20.40
N HIS A 207 -11.80 -4.52 19.49
CA HIS A 207 -11.25 -3.71 18.41
C HIS A 207 -12.31 -3.35 17.37
N ILE A 208 -13.16 -4.31 17.01
CA ILE A 208 -14.26 -4.07 16.08
C ILE A 208 -15.21 -3.02 16.65
N ASP A 209 -15.66 -3.14 17.90
CA ASP A 209 -16.58 -2.16 18.48
C ASP A 209 -15.96 -0.75 18.54
N TYR A 210 -14.65 -0.64 18.77
CA TYR A 210 -13.91 0.62 18.65
C TYR A 210 -13.93 1.18 17.22
N ILE A 211 -13.64 0.34 16.20
CA ILE A 211 -13.70 0.75 14.79
C ILE A 211 -15.11 1.20 14.42
N LEU A 212 -16.15 0.48 14.83
CA LEU A 212 -17.54 0.84 14.54
C LEU A 212 -17.87 2.24 15.05
N LYS A 213 -17.52 2.53 16.32
CA LYS A 213 -17.73 3.86 16.93
C LYS A 213 -16.98 4.97 16.19
N LYS A 214 -15.75 4.70 15.77
CA LYS A 214 -14.93 5.68 15.03
C LYS A 214 -15.47 5.92 13.62
N CYS A 215 -15.83 4.86 12.92
CA CYS A 215 -16.37 4.92 11.57
C CYS A 215 -17.75 5.59 11.52
N GLU A 216 -18.62 5.43 12.52
CA GLU A 216 -19.97 6.01 12.48
C GLU A 216 -19.93 7.56 12.38
N LYS A 217 -19.01 8.21 13.11
CA LYS A 217 -18.78 9.66 12.98
C LYS A 217 -18.35 10.04 11.56
N ASN A 218 -17.44 9.28 10.96
CA ASN A 218 -16.93 9.52 9.61
C ASN A 218 -17.97 9.22 8.51
N ILE A 219 -18.85 8.25 8.74
CA ILE A 219 -19.98 7.95 7.85
C ILE A 219 -21.01 9.09 7.87
N ASN A 220 -21.18 9.79 8.99
CA ASN A 220 -22.05 10.97 9.03
C ASN A 220 -21.53 12.10 8.14
N ILE A 221 -20.21 12.28 8.06
CA ILE A 221 -19.58 13.21 7.11
C ILE A 221 -19.88 12.79 5.67
N LEU A 222 -19.68 11.50 5.34
CA LEU A 222 -20.03 10.97 4.01
C LEU A 222 -21.51 11.22 3.69
N ARG A 223 -22.41 11.00 4.66
CA ARG A 223 -23.86 11.19 4.50
C ARG A 223 -24.22 12.67 4.29
N ALA A 224 -23.61 13.59 5.03
CA ALA A 224 -23.85 15.03 4.87
C ALA A 224 -23.47 15.53 3.47
N LEU A 225 -22.50 14.87 2.81
CA LEU A 225 -22.06 15.21 1.47
C LEU A 225 -22.73 14.36 0.37
N SER A 226 -23.58 13.40 0.74
CA SER A 226 -24.16 12.40 -0.18
C SER A 226 -25.68 12.43 -0.13
N GLY A 227 -26.30 13.04 -1.14
CA GLY A 227 -27.68 12.78 -1.53
C GLY A 227 -27.77 11.80 -2.71
N VAL A 228 -28.99 11.37 -3.03
CA VAL A 228 -29.26 10.68 -4.30
C VAL A 228 -29.30 11.69 -5.44
N TRP A 229 -30.03 12.79 -5.25
CA TRP A 229 -30.27 13.81 -6.27
C TRP A 229 -29.36 15.03 -6.21
N TRP A 230 -28.60 15.15 -5.11
CA TRP A 230 -27.68 16.24 -4.83
C TRP A 230 -26.43 15.69 -4.12
N GLY A 231 -25.38 16.48 -4.02
CA GLY A 231 -24.16 16.12 -3.28
C GLY A 231 -23.00 15.74 -4.19
N SER A 232 -21.94 15.20 -3.59
CA SER A 232 -20.67 15.02 -4.31
C SER A 232 -20.64 13.79 -5.21
N HIS A 233 -19.87 13.89 -6.28
CA HIS A 233 -19.70 12.83 -7.28
C HIS A 233 -19.19 11.51 -6.64
N PRO A 234 -19.64 10.32 -7.09
CA PRO A 234 -19.21 9.02 -6.53
C PRO A 234 -17.69 8.83 -6.44
N PHE A 235 -16.93 9.40 -7.39
CA PHE A 235 -15.46 9.38 -7.34
C PHE A 235 -14.93 10.08 -6.08
N SER A 236 -15.39 11.31 -5.82
CA SER A 236 -14.99 12.09 -4.65
C SER A 236 -15.48 11.44 -3.36
N GLN A 237 -16.70 10.90 -3.34
CA GLN A 237 -17.21 10.12 -2.21
C GLN A 237 -16.37 8.88 -1.92
N LYS A 238 -15.97 8.13 -2.95
CA LYS A 238 -15.11 6.95 -2.79
C LYS A 238 -13.72 7.33 -2.28
N LEU A 239 -13.16 8.44 -2.76
CA LEU A 239 -11.88 8.98 -2.28
C LEU A 239 -11.97 9.33 -0.79
N LEU A 240 -13.03 10.03 -0.38
CA LEU A 240 -13.27 10.39 1.01
C LEU A 240 -13.46 9.13 1.88
N TYR A 241 -14.30 8.19 1.44
CA TYR A 241 -14.49 6.89 2.11
C TYR A 241 -13.16 6.16 2.32
N ASN A 242 -12.30 6.11 1.28
CA ASN A 242 -11.00 5.48 1.37
C ASN A 242 -10.12 6.13 2.45
N ALA A 243 -10.15 7.46 2.55
CA ALA A 243 -9.35 8.22 3.50
C ALA A 243 -9.84 8.11 4.95
N ILE A 244 -11.15 8.23 5.21
CA ILE A 244 -11.67 8.39 6.58
C ILE A 244 -12.40 7.16 7.15
N VAL A 245 -12.89 6.23 6.32
CA VAL A 245 -13.57 5.02 6.82
C VAL A 245 -12.72 3.79 6.55
N ARG A 246 -12.36 3.58 5.28
CA ARG A 246 -11.65 2.39 4.82
C ARG A 246 -10.30 2.21 5.52
N SER A 247 -9.57 3.31 5.72
CA SER A 247 -8.30 3.34 6.45
C SER A 247 -8.41 2.81 7.88
N HIS A 248 -9.54 3.01 8.56
CA HIS A 248 -9.80 2.46 9.89
C HIS A 248 -10.26 1.01 9.86
N LEU A 249 -11.00 0.59 8.83
CA LEU A 249 -11.40 -0.81 8.67
C LEU A 249 -10.20 -1.73 8.41
N ASP A 250 -9.20 -1.24 7.66
CA ASP A 250 -8.06 -2.02 7.19
C ASP A 250 -6.91 -2.11 8.20
N TYR A 251 -6.77 -1.13 9.08
CA TYR A 251 -5.61 -1.03 9.96
C TYR A 251 -5.58 -2.16 11.00
N GLY A 252 -4.54 -3.00 10.96
CA GLY A 252 -4.29 -4.05 11.95
C GLY A 252 -5.24 -5.25 11.91
N LEU A 253 -6.20 -5.30 10.97
CA LEU A 253 -7.25 -6.33 10.96
C LEU A 253 -6.69 -7.74 10.75
N PHE A 254 -5.73 -7.92 9.82
CA PHE A 254 -5.12 -9.23 9.56
C PHE A 254 -4.29 -9.75 10.74
N VAL A 255 -3.82 -8.87 11.62
CA VAL A 255 -3.07 -9.24 12.82
C VAL A 255 -3.99 -9.86 13.88
N LEU A 256 -5.31 -9.60 13.82
CA LEU A 256 -6.31 -10.16 14.73
C LEU A 256 -6.97 -11.44 14.20
N ASP A 257 -6.63 -11.89 12.99
CA ASP A 257 -7.19 -13.11 12.40
C ASP A 257 -6.75 -14.40 13.14
N PRO A 258 -7.64 -15.35 13.47
CA PRO A 258 -9.08 -15.37 13.22
C PRO A 258 -9.88 -14.47 14.17
N ILE A 259 -10.88 -13.79 13.62
CA ILE A 259 -11.77 -12.90 14.37
C ILE A 259 -13.14 -13.56 14.56
N ASN A 260 -13.84 -13.22 15.64
CA ASN A 260 -15.23 -13.64 15.84
C ASN A 260 -16.12 -13.29 14.62
N LYS A 261 -16.77 -14.29 14.02
CA LYS A 261 -17.58 -14.15 12.79
C LYS A 261 -18.73 -13.13 12.93
N LEU A 262 -19.41 -13.12 14.08
CA LEU A 262 -20.52 -12.17 14.34
C LEU A 262 -20.01 -10.73 14.42
N ALA A 263 -18.88 -10.53 15.10
CA ALA A 263 -18.23 -9.22 15.16
C ALA A 263 -17.77 -8.77 13.76
N PHE A 264 -17.12 -9.66 13.00
CA PHE A 264 -16.66 -9.36 11.64
C PHE A 264 -17.80 -8.95 10.70
N ASN A 265 -18.97 -9.59 10.81
CA ASN A 265 -20.15 -9.22 10.02
C ASN A 265 -20.61 -7.78 10.27
N LYS A 266 -20.33 -7.18 11.43
CA LYS A 266 -20.60 -5.75 11.68
C LYS A 266 -19.74 -4.84 10.79
N LEU A 267 -18.49 -5.22 10.49
CA LEU A 267 -17.60 -4.46 9.58
C LEU A 267 -18.13 -4.49 8.14
N ASN A 268 -18.61 -5.65 7.68
CA ASN A 268 -19.22 -5.79 6.35
C ASN A 268 -20.42 -4.84 6.20
N LYS A 269 -21.27 -4.71 7.24
CA LYS A 269 -22.39 -3.77 7.25
C LYS A 269 -21.94 -2.32 7.07
N ILE A 270 -20.82 -1.91 7.70
CA ILE A 270 -20.23 -0.57 7.49
C ILE A 270 -19.81 -0.37 6.04
N GLN A 271 -19.07 -1.33 5.44
CA GLN A 271 -18.66 -1.23 4.04
C GLN A 271 -19.89 -1.04 3.15
N PHE A 272 -20.90 -1.89 3.28
CA PHE A 272 -22.10 -1.80 2.44
C PHE A 272 -22.90 -0.52 2.65
N LYS A 273 -22.95 0.02 3.88
CA LYS A 273 -23.57 1.33 4.15
C LYS A 273 -22.86 2.44 3.38
N CYS A 274 -21.52 2.44 3.36
CA CYS A 274 -20.73 3.42 2.61
C CYS A 274 -20.88 3.25 1.10
N LEU A 275 -20.82 2.03 0.57
CA LEU A 275 -20.94 1.79 -0.88
C LEU A 275 -22.31 2.23 -1.41
N ARG A 276 -23.39 2.04 -0.63
CA ARG A 276 -24.72 2.57 -0.99
C ARG A 276 -24.73 4.10 -1.05
N LEU A 277 -24.12 4.78 -0.07
CA LEU A 277 -24.00 6.24 -0.09
C LEU A 277 -23.19 6.71 -1.31
N ILE A 278 -22.08 6.04 -1.63
CA ILE A 278 -21.23 6.38 -2.78
C ILE A 278 -22.00 6.26 -4.09
N LEU A 279 -22.79 5.20 -4.28
CA LEU A 279 -23.51 4.95 -5.54
C LEU A 279 -24.90 5.61 -5.60
N GLY A 280 -25.41 6.13 -4.48
CA GLY A 280 -26.82 6.49 -4.38
C GLY A 280 -27.76 5.28 -4.46
N ALA A 281 -27.26 4.08 -4.18
CA ALA A 281 -27.98 2.82 -4.39
C ALA A 281 -29.09 2.60 -3.35
N MET A 282 -30.07 1.77 -3.72
CA MET A 282 -31.21 1.44 -2.85
C MET A 282 -30.80 0.55 -1.68
N LYS A 283 -31.60 0.54 -0.60
CA LYS A 283 -31.39 -0.37 0.54
C LYS A 283 -31.45 -1.84 0.10
N SER A 284 -32.33 -2.16 -0.85
CA SER A 284 -32.52 -3.49 -1.44
C SER A 284 -31.34 -3.96 -2.29
N SER A 285 -30.43 -3.07 -2.71
CA SER A 285 -29.35 -3.41 -3.65
C SER A 285 -28.44 -4.55 -3.12
N PRO A 286 -28.12 -5.56 -3.96
CA PRO A 286 -27.30 -6.70 -3.57
C PRO A 286 -25.88 -6.29 -3.17
N THR A 287 -25.37 -6.85 -2.07
CA THR A 287 -24.10 -6.42 -1.48
C THR A 287 -22.86 -6.78 -2.30
N ASN A 288 -22.87 -7.93 -2.98
CA ASN A 288 -21.82 -8.35 -3.92
C ASN A 288 -21.75 -7.40 -5.13
N VAL A 289 -22.91 -6.98 -5.66
CA VAL A 289 -22.98 -6.01 -6.76
C VAL A 289 -22.41 -4.65 -6.35
N LEU A 290 -22.73 -4.16 -5.14
CA LEU A 290 -22.18 -2.90 -4.65
C LEU A 290 -20.64 -2.91 -4.63
N GLN A 291 -20.04 -4.03 -4.25
CA GLN A 291 -18.58 -4.21 -4.24
C GLN A 291 -18.00 -4.14 -5.65
N VAL A 292 -18.59 -4.81 -6.63
CA VAL A 292 -18.10 -4.82 -8.02
C VAL A 292 -18.29 -3.47 -8.69
N GLU A 293 -19.47 -2.86 -8.58
CA GLU A 293 -19.79 -1.56 -9.18
C GLU A 293 -18.91 -0.43 -8.62
N CYS A 294 -18.57 -0.47 -7.32
CA CYS A 294 -17.61 0.45 -6.70
C CYS A 294 -16.15 0.05 -6.85
N VAL A 295 -15.83 -1.13 -7.38
CA VAL A 295 -14.50 -1.76 -7.32
C VAL A 295 -13.91 -1.68 -5.91
N ASP A 296 -14.62 -2.25 -4.93
CA ASP A 296 -14.21 -2.33 -3.51
C ASP A 296 -14.29 -3.79 -3.02
N PRO A 297 -13.16 -4.52 -2.92
CA PRO A 297 -13.16 -5.93 -2.55
C PRO A 297 -13.75 -6.20 -1.16
N PRO A 298 -14.24 -7.44 -0.91
CA PRO A 298 -14.58 -7.91 0.43
C PRO A 298 -13.47 -7.64 1.45
N ILE A 299 -13.85 -7.28 2.68
CA ILE A 299 -12.91 -6.91 3.74
C ILE A 299 -11.88 -8.01 4.00
N LEU A 300 -12.30 -9.29 4.01
CA LEU A 300 -11.39 -10.41 4.29
C LEU A 300 -10.32 -10.57 3.19
N ILE A 301 -10.72 -10.52 1.92
CA ILE A 301 -9.79 -10.60 0.77
C ILE A 301 -8.81 -9.42 0.81
N ARG A 302 -9.30 -8.24 1.15
CA ARG A 302 -8.47 -7.04 1.32
C ARG A 302 -7.52 -7.13 2.50
N SER A 303 -7.97 -7.68 3.63
CA SER A 303 -7.15 -7.98 4.81
C SER A 303 -6.01 -8.94 4.45
N GLN A 304 -6.32 -10.01 3.71
CA GLN A 304 -5.33 -10.95 3.21
C GLN A 304 -4.33 -10.30 2.24
N TYR A 305 -4.77 -9.39 1.36
CA TYR A 305 -3.89 -8.63 0.49
C TYR A 305 -2.92 -7.71 1.25
N LEU A 306 -3.39 -7.05 2.30
CA LEU A 306 -2.55 -6.21 3.16
C LEU A 306 -1.53 -7.06 3.92
N CYS A 307 -1.95 -8.24 4.38
CA CYS A 307 -1.07 -9.23 4.98
C CYS A 307 -0.02 -9.73 3.98
N ASP A 308 -0.40 -10.02 2.74
CA ASP A 308 0.52 -10.43 1.68
C ASP A 308 1.59 -9.35 1.43
N CYS A 309 1.18 -8.08 1.35
CA CYS A 309 2.11 -6.95 1.19
C CYS A 309 3.04 -6.77 2.40
N PHE A 310 2.54 -7.06 3.61
CA PHE A 310 3.31 -6.97 4.84
C PHE A 310 4.36 -8.10 4.92
N ILE A 311 3.96 -9.34 4.69
CA ILE A 311 4.87 -10.49 4.71
C ILE A 311 5.93 -10.40 3.61
N SER A 312 5.57 -9.94 2.40
CA SER A 312 6.58 -9.74 1.34
C SER A 312 7.67 -8.73 1.74
N LYS A 313 7.30 -7.72 2.54
CA LYS A 313 8.23 -6.75 3.13
C LYS A 313 9.04 -7.37 4.26
N VAL A 314 8.44 -8.16 5.14
CA VAL A 314 9.14 -8.85 6.24
C VAL A 314 10.20 -9.82 5.70
N LEU A 315 9.87 -10.60 4.65
CA LEU A 315 10.78 -11.56 4.02
C LEU A 315 11.99 -10.91 3.32
N GLN A 316 11.96 -9.60 3.08
CA GLN A 316 13.13 -8.86 2.60
C GLN A 316 14.25 -8.83 3.65
N LEU A 317 13.92 -8.90 4.94
CA LEU A 317 14.85 -8.82 6.05
C LEU A 317 15.05 -10.21 6.66
N SER A 318 16.21 -10.82 6.41
CA SER A 318 16.51 -12.15 6.96
C SER A 318 16.63 -12.16 8.49
N SER A 319 16.85 -11.00 9.10
CA SER A 319 17.02 -10.82 10.54
C SER A 319 15.72 -10.38 11.27
N HIS A 320 14.58 -10.37 10.58
CA HIS A 320 13.33 -9.85 11.14
C HIS A 320 12.75 -10.78 12.22
N PRO A 321 12.50 -10.29 13.46
CA PRO A 321 12.08 -11.16 14.59
C PRO A 321 10.80 -11.97 14.36
N LEU A 322 9.86 -11.43 13.56
CA LEU A 322 8.62 -12.13 13.23
C LEU A 322 8.83 -13.48 12.51
N LEU A 323 9.92 -13.68 11.75
CA LEU A 323 10.11 -14.89 10.95
C LEU A 323 10.23 -16.14 11.83
N ASP A 324 11.03 -16.07 12.89
CA ASP A 324 11.22 -17.17 13.85
C ASP A 324 9.90 -17.50 14.55
N ARG A 325 9.14 -16.47 14.92
CA ARG A 325 7.84 -16.62 15.58
C ARG A 325 6.78 -17.21 14.66
N LEU A 326 6.82 -16.92 13.36
CA LEU A 326 5.93 -17.54 12.38
C LEU A 326 6.27 -19.02 12.15
N ASN A 327 7.55 -19.37 12.16
CA ASN A 327 7.97 -20.78 12.11
C ASN A 327 7.47 -21.54 13.34
N GLU A 328 7.70 -21.02 14.55
CA GLU A 328 7.22 -21.63 15.79
C GLU A 328 5.68 -21.73 15.82
N LEU A 329 4.97 -20.68 15.40
CA LEU A 329 3.51 -20.73 15.31
C LEU A 329 3.04 -21.80 14.31
N SER A 330 3.77 -22.00 13.20
CA SER A 330 3.43 -23.01 12.20
C SER A 330 3.58 -24.44 12.73
N GLU A 331 4.56 -24.68 13.61
CA GLU A 331 4.77 -25.97 14.27
C GLU A 331 3.69 -26.23 15.32
N VAL A 332 3.34 -25.22 16.12
CA VAL A 332 2.41 -25.37 17.25
C VAL A 332 0.94 -25.50 16.81
N LEU A 333 0.50 -24.80 15.74
CA LEU A 333 -0.90 -24.84 15.32
C LEU A 333 -1.35 -26.19 14.74
N GLY A 334 -0.41 -27.04 14.32
CA GLY A 334 -0.70 -28.33 13.68
C GLY A 334 -1.48 -28.20 12.36
N SER A 335 -1.72 -29.34 11.68
CA SER A 335 -2.40 -29.39 10.38
C SER A 335 -3.92 -29.18 10.45
N ASN A 336 -4.54 -29.34 11.63
CA ASN A 336 -6.00 -29.39 11.79
C ASN A 336 -6.66 -28.02 12.01
N GLN A 337 -5.90 -26.93 12.19
CA GLN A 337 -6.45 -25.59 12.37
C GLN A 337 -6.27 -24.75 11.11
N GLU A 338 -7.30 -23.97 10.74
CA GLU A 338 -7.16 -23.03 9.62
C GLU A 338 -6.03 -22.03 9.92
N PRO A 339 -5.06 -21.87 9.00
CA PRO A 339 -3.96 -20.95 9.21
C PRO A 339 -4.47 -19.51 9.24
N THR A 340 -3.86 -18.71 10.12
CA THR A 340 -4.09 -17.27 10.20
C THR A 340 -3.72 -16.58 8.89
N CYS A 341 -4.22 -15.37 8.64
CA CYS A 341 -3.78 -14.53 7.51
C CYS A 341 -2.25 -14.44 7.40
N LEU A 342 -1.55 -14.28 8.55
CA LEU A 342 -0.09 -14.23 8.62
C LEU A 342 0.56 -15.51 8.11
N LEU A 343 0.11 -16.69 8.59
CA LEU A 343 0.64 -17.97 8.13
C LEU A 343 0.29 -18.27 6.68
N LYS A 344 -0.94 -17.95 6.23
CA LYS A 344 -1.36 -18.08 4.83
C LYS A 344 -0.42 -17.29 3.91
N SER A 345 -0.13 -16.03 4.26
CA SER A 345 0.84 -15.22 3.52
C SER A 345 2.25 -15.77 3.62
N PHE A 346 2.69 -16.17 4.81
CA PHE A 346 4.03 -16.73 5.05
C PHE A 346 4.29 -17.93 4.13
N PHE A 347 3.45 -18.95 4.18
CA PHE A 347 3.58 -20.14 3.32
C PHE A 347 3.49 -19.81 1.83
N LYS A 348 2.60 -18.90 1.44
CA LYS A 348 2.44 -18.47 0.04
C LYS A 348 3.74 -17.90 -0.53
N PHE A 349 4.51 -17.15 0.26
CA PHE A 349 5.74 -16.51 -0.20
C PHE A 349 7.00 -17.35 0.04
N THR A 350 7.06 -18.14 1.12
CA THR A 350 8.22 -19.02 1.39
C THR A 350 8.23 -20.26 0.49
N ARG A 351 7.07 -20.71 0.00
CA ARG A 351 6.93 -21.84 -0.93
C ARG A 351 6.93 -21.41 -2.41
N LEU A 352 7.33 -20.18 -2.72
CA LEU A 352 7.52 -19.80 -4.12
C LEU A 352 8.59 -20.69 -4.76
N PRO A 353 8.45 -21.05 -6.05
CA PRO A 353 9.40 -21.92 -6.74
C PRO A 353 10.81 -21.34 -6.81
N HIS A 354 10.94 -20.02 -6.65
CA HIS A 354 12.22 -19.32 -6.65
C HIS A 354 12.33 -18.48 -5.37
N PRO A 355 13.50 -18.50 -4.70
CA PRO A 355 13.67 -17.80 -3.44
C PRO A 355 13.56 -16.28 -3.63
N ILE A 356 13.03 -15.64 -2.59
CA ILE A 356 12.98 -14.18 -2.49
C ILE A 356 14.37 -13.69 -2.08
N LYS A 357 14.86 -12.63 -2.73
CA LYS A 357 16.13 -11.99 -2.36
C LYS A 357 15.98 -11.32 -1.00
N SER A 358 16.62 -11.88 0.01
CA SER A 358 16.66 -11.37 1.39
C SER A 358 17.98 -10.67 1.69
N TYR A 359 17.95 -9.79 2.69
CA TYR A 359 19.08 -8.98 3.12
C TYR A 359 19.17 -8.96 4.65
N PRO A 360 20.38 -8.96 5.25
CA PRO A 360 20.52 -8.87 6.70
C PRO A 360 20.08 -7.51 7.25
N LYS A 361 20.21 -6.46 6.44
CA LYS A 361 19.81 -5.07 6.70
C LYS A 361 19.10 -4.53 5.47
N LEU A 362 18.29 -3.48 5.63
CA LEU A 362 17.63 -2.87 4.47
C LEU A 362 18.67 -2.43 3.43
N PRO A 363 18.39 -2.57 2.12
CA PRO A 363 19.34 -2.21 1.07
C PRO A 363 19.92 -0.80 1.20
N LEU A 364 19.12 0.16 1.69
CA LEU A 364 19.58 1.52 1.97
C LEU A 364 20.75 1.58 2.95
N PHE A 365 20.79 0.71 3.95
CA PHE A 365 21.83 0.70 4.99
C PHE A 365 22.97 -0.30 4.69
N SER A 366 22.82 -1.08 3.61
CA SER A 366 23.86 -1.96 3.08
C SER A 366 24.73 -1.26 2.02
N THR A 367 24.18 -0.24 1.36
CA THR A 367 24.90 0.61 0.38
C THR A 367 25.75 1.66 1.10
N SER A 368 26.92 1.99 0.54
CA SER A 368 27.83 2.98 1.15
C SER A 368 27.18 4.36 1.13
N PHE A 369 27.49 5.19 2.14
CA PHE A 369 26.95 6.56 2.17
C PHE A 369 27.39 7.35 0.93
N ALA A 370 28.62 7.14 0.46
CA ALA A 370 29.14 7.74 -0.77
C ALA A 370 28.29 7.35 -1.99
N GLY A 371 27.99 6.06 -2.19
CA GLY A 371 27.10 5.58 -3.25
C GLY A 371 25.68 6.14 -3.13
N LEU A 372 25.15 6.28 -1.92
CA LEU A 372 23.84 6.91 -1.71
C LEU A 372 23.84 8.41 -2.01
N THR A 373 24.92 9.14 -1.76
CA THR A 373 25.01 10.58 -2.07
C THR A 373 25.51 10.87 -3.48
N PHE A 374 26.03 9.85 -4.17
CA PHE A 374 26.53 9.95 -5.53
C PHE A 374 25.47 10.50 -6.47
N THR A 375 25.83 11.45 -7.33
CA THR A 375 24.89 12.00 -8.32
C THR A 375 25.28 11.48 -9.70
N PRO A 376 24.51 10.53 -10.28
CA PRO A 376 24.79 10.01 -11.61
C PRO A 376 24.78 11.10 -12.68
N VAL A 377 25.74 11.03 -13.61
CA VAL A 377 25.73 11.86 -14.82
C VAL A 377 24.67 11.32 -15.76
N ILE A 378 23.55 12.03 -15.87
CA ILE A 378 22.40 11.64 -16.68
C ILE A 378 22.10 12.75 -17.69
N THR A 379 21.95 12.37 -18.94
CA THR A 379 21.57 13.27 -20.04
C THR A 379 20.32 12.78 -20.77
N ASN A 380 19.61 13.71 -21.39
CA ASN A 380 18.53 13.42 -22.33
C ASN A 380 18.96 13.91 -23.71
N LEU A 381 18.97 13.01 -24.70
CA LEU A 381 19.43 13.35 -26.05
C LEU A 381 18.48 14.29 -26.80
N GLY A 382 17.34 14.67 -26.22
CA GLY A 382 16.40 15.62 -26.83
C GLY A 382 15.72 15.07 -28.10
N LEU A 383 15.68 13.74 -28.24
CA LEU A 383 14.96 13.05 -29.29
C LEU A 383 13.52 12.81 -28.83
N ASP A 384 12.56 13.10 -29.71
CA ASP A 384 11.15 12.82 -29.48
C ASP A 384 10.58 11.88 -30.54
N LYS A 385 9.34 11.41 -30.33
CA LYS A 385 8.68 10.51 -31.27
C LYS A 385 8.32 11.14 -32.62
N GLN A 386 8.40 12.47 -32.72
CA GLN A 386 8.07 13.24 -33.91
C GLN A 386 9.33 13.63 -34.71
N THR A 387 10.51 13.25 -34.21
CA THR A 387 11.78 13.63 -34.80
C THR A 387 11.98 12.90 -36.13
N VAL A 388 11.87 13.64 -37.22
CA VAL A 388 12.16 13.15 -38.58
C VAL A 388 13.66 12.82 -38.69
N GLY A 389 14.00 11.65 -39.21
CA GLY A 389 15.40 11.23 -39.34
C GLY A 389 16.07 10.90 -38.00
N ALA A 390 15.35 10.29 -37.05
CA ALA A 390 15.86 10.00 -35.71
C ALA A 390 17.23 9.30 -35.71
N ASN A 391 17.49 8.36 -36.63
CA ASN A 391 18.78 7.68 -36.76
C ASN A 391 19.94 8.62 -37.14
N THR A 392 19.75 9.49 -38.14
CA THR A 392 20.82 10.41 -38.60
C THR A 392 21.12 11.44 -37.52
N LYS A 393 20.08 12.00 -36.89
CA LYS A 393 20.23 12.94 -35.78
C LYS A 393 20.86 12.29 -34.54
N PHE A 394 20.46 11.07 -34.21
CA PHE A 394 21.09 10.30 -33.13
C PHE A 394 22.59 10.08 -33.39
N ASN A 395 22.94 9.58 -34.59
CA ASN A 395 24.34 9.36 -34.95
C ASN A 395 25.15 10.66 -34.95
N GLN A 396 24.58 11.77 -35.41
CA GLN A 396 25.22 13.09 -35.31
C GLN A 396 25.50 13.49 -33.86
N ILE A 397 24.51 13.39 -32.97
CA ILE A 397 24.67 13.74 -31.55
C ILE A 397 25.72 12.86 -30.87
N ILE A 398 25.69 11.54 -31.11
CA ILE A 398 26.66 10.61 -30.53
C ILE A 398 28.06 10.88 -31.07
N ASN A 399 28.22 11.06 -32.38
CA ASN A 399 29.54 11.33 -32.97
C ASN A 399 30.10 12.71 -32.59
N GLN A 400 29.25 13.71 -32.35
CA GLN A 400 29.70 15.05 -31.96
C GLN A 400 30.18 15.11 -30.50
N ASN A 401 29.50 14.41 -29.59
CA ASN A 401 29.72 14.57 -28.15
C ASN A 401 30.43 13.36 -27.50
N TRP A 402 30.38 12.19 -28.13
CA TRP A 402 30.79 10.91 -27.56
C TRP A 402 31.47 9.98 -28.58
N SER A 403 32.19 10.52 -29.58
CA SER A 403 32.87 9.73 -30.63
C SER A 403 33.79 8.64 -30.09
N ASP A 404 34.53 8.94 -29.01
CA ASP A 404 35.53 8.04 -28.43
C ASP A 404 34.99 7.18 -27.28
N TYR A 405 33.71 7.32 -26.94
CA TYR A 405 33.08 6.61 -25.83
C TYR A 405 32.63 5.22 -26.27
N LEU A 406 32.76 4.23 -25.38
CA LEU A 406 32.09 2.95 -25.58
C LEU A 406 30.58 3.15 -25.45
N THR A 407 29.84 2.94 -26.54
CA THR A 407 28.39 2.99 -26.55
C THR A 407 27.80 1.63 -26.16
N VAL A 408 26.91 1.60 -25.18
CA VAL A 408 26.18 0.40 -24.74
C VAL A 408 24.69 0.68 -24.74
N PHE A 409 23.90 -0.19 -25.35
CA PHE A 409 22.43 -0.12 -25.32
C PHE A 409 21.89 -1.12 -24.30
N THR A 410 20.85 -0.74 -23.57
CA THR A 410 20.22 -1.59 -22.55
C THR A 410 18.72 -1.61 -22.73
N ASP A 411 18.11 -2.79 -22.59
CA ASP A 411 16.65 -2.94 -22.65
C ASP A 411 16.19 -4.19 -21.87
N ALA A 412 14.91 -4.25 -21.54
CA ALA A 412 14.26 -5.44 -21.02
C ALA A 412 12.85 -5.65 -21.57
N SER A 413 12.50 -6.91 -21.83
CA SER A 413 11.24 -7.27 -22.45
C SER A 413 10.51 -8.38 -21.68
N LYS A 414 9.18 -8.41 -21.83
CA LYS A 414 8.31 -9.43 -21.26
C LYS A 414 7.27 -9.86 -22.30
N LEU A 415 7.29 -11.13 -22.72
CA LEU A 415 6.41 -11.64 -23.79
C LEU A 415 4.96 -11.83 -23.36
N SER A 416 4.71 -12.10 -22.09
CA SER A 416 3.36 -12.27 -21.53
C SER A 416 3.32 -11.83 -20.08
N ASN A 417 2.12 -11.51 -19.55
CA ASN A 417 1.98 -11.02 -18.17
C ASN A 417 2.53 -12.01 -17.13
N ASP A 418 2.46 -13.31 -17.41
CA ASP A 418 2.95 -14.40 -16.55
C ASP A 418 4.30 -14.97 -17.01
N GLY A 419 4.86 -14.48 -18.12
CA GLY A 419 6.15 -14.90 -18.64
C GLY A 419 7.36 -14.38 -17.86
N CYS A 420 8.55 -14.90 -18.15
CA CYS A 420 9.80 -14.34 -17.62
C CYS A 420 10.09 -12.97 -18.25
N VAL A 421 10.87 -12.16 -17.55
CA VAL A 421 11.44 -10.92 -18.09
C VAL A 421 12.86 -11.24 -18.58
N GLY A 422 13.18 -10.85 -19.80
CA GLY A 422 14.55 -10.90 -20.33
C GLY A 422 15.16 -9.50 -20.29
N ALA A 423 16.38 -9.38 -19.80
CA ALA A 423 17.16 -8.15 -19.78
C ALA A 423 18.40 -8.33 -20.66
N ALA A 424 18.80 -7.31 -21.41
CA ALA A 424 19.93 -7.40 -22.31
C ALA A 424 20.76 -6.12 -22.40
N CYS A 425 22.04 -6.31 -22.72
CA CYS A 425 22.95 -5.24 -23.12
C CYS A 425 23.49 -5.54 -24.52
N TRP A 426 23.59 -4.53 -25.36
CA TRP A 426 24.19 -4.61 -26.69
C TRP A 426 25.34 -3.62 -26.81
N ILE A 427 26.51 -4.11 -27.22
CA ILE A 427 27.74 -3.32 -27.36
C ILE A 427 28.16 -3.38 -28.84
N PRO A 428 27.77 -2.39 -29.67
CA PRO A 428 27.94 -2.45 -31.13
C PRO A 428 29.40 -2.58 -31.56
N LYS A 429 30.33 -1.90 -30.88
CA LYS A 429 31.76 -1.84 -31.25
C LYS A 429 32.40 -3.23 -31.35
N TYR A 430 31.97 -4.16 -30.51
CA TYR A 430 32.50 -5.52 -30.42
C TYR A 430 31.49 -6.59 -30.82
N SER A 431 30.29 -6.19 -31.26
CA SER A 431 29.16 -7.10 -31.51
C SER A 431 28.83 -8.03 -30.34
N ILE A 432 28.98 -7.54 -29.09
CA ILE A 432 28.72 -8.33 -27.88
C ILE A 432 27.27 -8.12 -27.44
N SER A 433 26.58 -9.23 -27.17
CA SER A 433 25.26 -9.22 -26.52
C SER A 433 25.31 -9.95 -25.19
N LEU A 434 24.97 -9.25 -24.11
CA LEU A 434 24.77 -9.84 -22.78
C LEU A 434 23.28 -10.08 -22.59
N LYS A 435 22.88 -11.27 -22.15
CA LYS A 435 21.48 -11.67 -22.01
C LYS A 435 21.25 -12.29 -20.64
N PHE A 436 20.26 -11.80 -19.92
CA PHE A 436 19.94 -12.21 -18.55
C PHE A 436 18.46 -12.55 -18.43
N LYS A 437 18.17 -13.72 -17.86
CA LYS A 437 16.82 -14.19 -17.62
C LYS A 437 16.41 -13.91 -16.18
N CYS A 438 15.28 -13.24 -16.01
CA CYS A 438 14.68 -12.96 -14.71
C CYS A 438 13.49 -13.88 -14.45
N THR A 439 13.05 -13.94 -13.19
CA THR A 439 11.90 -14.77 -12.81
C THR A 439 10.58 -14.30 -13.45
N PRO A 440 9.56 -15.16 -13.56
CA PRO A 440 8.22 -14.76 -14.04
C PRO A 440 7.56 -13.61 -13.28
N LYS A 441 7.92 -13.47 -11.98
CA LYS A 441 7.36 -12.46 -11.10
C LYS A 441 8.10 -11.12 -11.16
N SER A 442 9.25 -11.06 -11.83
CA SER A 442 9.99 -9.81 -12.04
C SER A 442 9.18 -8.83 -12.89
N SER A 443 9.32 -7.54 -12.59
CA SER A 443 8.77 -6.46 -13.42
C SER A 443 9.74 -6.10 -14.55
N VAL A 444 9.20 -5.49 -15.62
CA VAL A 444 10.03 -4.95 -16.72
C VAL A 444 11.02 -3.92 -16.18
N PHE A 445 10.57 -3.05 -15.28
CA PHE A 445 11.44 -2.11 -14.56
C PHE A 445 12.64 -2.78 -13.87
N THR A 446 12.43 -3.91 -13.18
CA THR A 446 13.54 -4.67 -12.57
C THR A 446 14.50 -5.19 -13.65
N GLY A 447 13.98 -5.67 -14.79
CA GLY A 447 14.80 -6.08 -15.93
C GLY A 447 15.62 -4.94 -16.52
N GLU A 448 15.01 -3.78 -16.75
CA GLU A 448 15.69 -2.58 -17.28
C GLU A 448 16.82 -2.13 -16.33
N ALA A 449 16.56 -2.15 -15.02
CA ALA A 449 17.58 -1.83 -14.01
C ALA A 449 18.72 -2.88 -13.98
N ILE A 450 18.42 -4.17 -14.21
CA ILE A 450 19.44 -5.21 -14.35
C ILE A 450 20.30 -4.94 -15.58
N ALA A 451 19.69 -4.61 -16.73
CA ALA A 451 20.44 -4.30 -17.94
C ALA A 451 21.38 -3.11 -17.72
N ILE A 452 20.90 -2.03 -17.08
CA ILE A 452 21.75 -0.89 -16.72
C ILE A 452 22.89 -1.31 -15.78
N LEU A 453 22.61 -2.08 -14.74
CA LEU A 453 23.61 -2.54 -13.79
C LEU A 453 24.71 -3.37 -14.49
N GLU A 454 24.32 -4.34 -15.32
CA GLU A 454 25.24 -5.22 -16.02
C GLU A 454 26.08 -4.48 -17.08
N ALA A 455 25.50 -3.46 -17.74
CA ALA A 455 26.26 -2.58 -18.63
C ALA A 455 27.37 -1.82 -17.87
N ILE A 456 27.07 -1.31 -16.68
CA ILE A 456 28.06 -0.59 -15.85
C ILE A 456 29.12 -1.56 -15.31
N LEU A 457 28.70 -2.75 -14.85
CA LEU A 457 29.64 -3.78 -14.40
C LEU A 457 30.58 -4.23 -15.51
N PHE A 458 30.10 -4.35 -16.75
CA PHE A 458 30.95 -4.62 -17.92
C PHE A 458 32.01 -3.53 -18.13
N VAL A 459 31.60 -2.25 -18.05
CA VAL A 459 32.50 -1.10 -18.15
C VAL A 459 33.56 -1.13 -17.04
N GLU A 460 33.15 -1.42 -15.82
CA GLU A 460 34.03 -1.51 -14.66
C GLU A 460 35.03 -2.67 -14.78
N SER A 461 34.57 -3.86 -15.14
CA SER A 461 35.39 -5.07 -15.22
C SER A 461 36.43 -5.01 -16.33
N HIS A 462 36.13 -4.31 -17.42
CA HIS A 462 37.04 -4.12 -18.56
C HIS A 462 37.82 -2.80 -18.49
N ASN A 463 37.73 -2.06 -17.38
CA ASN A 463 38.47 -0.80 -17.15
C ASN A 463 38.28 0.24 -18.28
N ILE A 464 37.05 0.34 -18.81
CA ILE A 464 36.72 1.23 -19.93
C ILE A 464 36.67 2.67 -19.42
N LYS A 465 37.60 3.52 -19.91
CA LYS A 465 37.78 4.90 -19.41
C LYS A 465 36.57 5.81 -19.62
N GLN A 466 35.90 5.69 -20.76
CA GLN A 466 34.77 6.53 -21.14
C GLN A 466 33.68 5.68 -21.79
N SER A 467 32.46 5.75 -21.25
CA SER A 467 31.31 5.01 -21.77
C SER A 467 30.01 5.80 -21.67
N ILE A 468 29.13 5.56 -22.63
CA ILE A 468 27.75 6.07 -22.66
C ILE A 468 26.79 4.88 -22.70
N ILE A 469 25.88 4.82 -21.73
CA ILE A 469 24.87 3.78 -21.61
C ILE A 469 23.52 4.37 -21.97
N LEU A 470 22.93 3.84 -23.03
CA LEU A 470 21.68 4.27 -23.62
C LEU A 470 20.54 3.37 -23.15
N THR A 471 19.53 3.98 -22.53
CA THR A 471 18.33 3.30 -22.04
C THR A 471 17.07 4.06 -22.43
N ASP A 472 16.01 3.35 -22.75
CA ASP A 472 14.69 3.94 -22.95
C ASP A 472 13.81 3.94 -21.69
N SER A 473 14.31 3.34 -20.60
CA SER A 473 13.62 3.33 -19.32
C SER A 473 13.72 4.67 -18.60
N LEU A 474 12.75 5.55 -18.89
CA LEU A 474 12.57 6.80 -18.15
C LEU A 474 12.35 6.53 -16.66
N SER A 475 11.71 5.40 -16.33
CA SER A 475 11.41 5.04 -14.95
C SER A 475 12.66 4.68 -14.14
N CYS A 476 13.65 3.98 -14.73
CA CYS A 476 14.94 3.73 -14.10
C CYS A 476 15.74 5.02 -13.91
N ILE A 477 15.75 5.90 -14.93
CA ILE A 477 16.42 7.21 -14.85
C ILE A 477 15.83 8.07 -13.73
N GLN A 478 14.50 8.18 -13.65
CA GLN A 478 13.82 8.90 -12.56
C GLN A 478 14.12 8.29 -11.18
N ALA A 479 14.19 6.97 -11.08
CA ALA A 479 14.54 6.28 -9.84
C ALA A 479 16.00 6.55 -9.42
N LEU A 480 16.93 6.62 -10.37
CA LEU A 480 18.33 6.96 -10.13
C LEU A 480 18.53 8.43 -9.73
N GLN A 481 17.71 9.36 -10.25
CA GLN A 481 17.73 10.77 -9.87
C GLN A 481 17.03 11.06 -8.54
N ALA A 482 16.13 10.18 -8.10
CA ALA A 482 15.38 10.37 -6.87
C ALA A 482 16.28 10.35 -5.62
N ASN A 483 15.93 11.15 -4.62
CA ASN A 483 16.64 11.15 -3.34
C ASN A 483 16.43 9.80 -2.61
N PRO A 484 17.49 9.01 -2.35
CA PRO A 484 17.37 7.68 -1.77
C PRO A 484 16.87 7.70 -0.31
N PHE A 485 17.11 8.80 0.41
CA PHE A 485 16.64 8.97 1.79
C PHE A 485 15.14 9.30 1.86
N ARG A 486 14.54 9.85 0.79
CA ARG A 486 13.10 10.16 0.74
C ARG A 486 12.24 9.15 -0.02
N SER A 487 12.85 8.30 -0.85
CA SER A 487 12.08 7.32 -1.61
C SER A 487 11.30 6.37 -0.69
N LYS A 488 10.00 6.22 -0.96
CA LYS A 488 9.14 5.23 -0.29
C LYS A 488 9.42 3.80 -0.78
N ALA A 489 9.94 3.67 -2.00
CA ALA A 489 10.33 2.39 -2.57
C ALA A 489 11.84 2.20 -2.37
N LEU A 490 12.21 1.31 -1.45
CA LEU A 490 13.61 0.93 -1.19
C LEU A 490 14.06 -0.11 -2.23
N ILE A 491 14.22 0.34 -3.47
CA ILE A 491 14.53 -0.51 -4.62
C ILE A 491 16.02 -0.88 -4.56
N SER A 492 16.30 -2.12 -4.19
CA SER A 492 17.68 -2.58 -3.94
C SER A 492 18.60 -2.42 -5.14
N ILE A 493 18.11 -2.71 -6.35
CA ILE A 493 18.93 -2.66 -7.56
C ILE A 493 19.36 -1.24 -7.94
N ILE A 494 18.52 -0.23 -7.66
CA ILE A 494 18.87 1.17 -7.89
C ILE A 494 20.02 1.60 -6.98
N PHE A 495 20.04 1.14 -5.73
CA PHE A 495 21.16 1.42 -4.83
C PHE A 495 22.44 0.70 -5.26
N GLN A 496 22.33 -0.53 -5.81
CA GLN A 496 23.48 -1.23 -6.40
C GLN A 496 24.06 -0.46 -7.58
N ILE A 497 23.21 0.04 -8.50
CA ILE A 497 23.67 0.86 -9.64
C ILE A 497 24.43 2.10 -9.14
N ARG A 498 23.90 2.81 -8.14
CA ARG A 498 24.56 4.00 -7.57
C ARG A 498 25.91 3.67 -6.93
N GLU A 499 26.00 2.54 -6.23
CA GLU A 499 27.27 2.06 -5.65
C GLU A 499 28.32 1.81 -6.73
N VAL A 500 27.95 1.07 -7.78
CA VAL A 500 28.86 0.74 -8.88
C VAL A 500 29.28 2.00 -9.65
N LEU A 501 28.36 2.94 -9.91
CA LEU A 501 28.72 4.22 -10.53
C LEU A 501 29.70 5.02 -9.67
N CYS A 502 29.52 5.02 -8.35
CA CYS A 502 30.45 5.66 -7.42
C CYS A 502 31.83 4.99 -7.45
N SER A 503 31.88 3.65 -7.49
CA SER A 503 33.12 2.87 -7.66
C SER A 503 33.82 3.20 -8.99
N CYS A 504 33.07 3.26 -10.09
CA CYS A 504 33.59 3.66 -11.41
C CYS A 504 34.25 5.04 -11.35
N GLN A 505 33.58 6.05 -10.77
CA GLN A 505 34.15 7.39 -10.66
C GLN A 505 35.44 7.39 -9.81
N GLN A 506 35.48 6.63 -8.71
CA GLN A 506 36.69 6.50 -7.86
C GLN A 506 37.86 5.84 -8.61
N LYS A 507 37.58 4.92 -9.55
CA LYS A 507 38.57 4.30 -10.43
C LYS A 507 38.93 5.16 -11.66
N GLY A 508 38.36 6.36 -11.78
CA GLY A 508 38.57 7.26 -12.92
C GLY A 508 37.89 6.80 -14.21
N LEU A 509 36.79 6.05 -14.11
CA LEU A 509 35.96 5.62 -15.23
C LEU A 509 34.76 6.57 -15.37
N SER A 510 34.66 7.25 -16.51
CA SER A 510 33.54 8.13 -16.82
C SER A 510 32.40 7.34 -17.44
N VAL A 511 31.26 7.28 -16.74
CA VAL A 511 30.04 6.59 -17.17
C VAL A 511 28.91 7.60 -17.26
N THR A 512 28.41 7.84 -18.47
CA THR A 512 27.25 8.70 -18.72
C THR A 512 26.03 7.85 -19.03
N LEU A 513 24.92 8.09 -18.33
CA LEU A 513 23.63 7.49 -18.65
C LEU A 513 22.84 8.44 -19.55
N ALA A 514 22.32 7.95 -20.66
CA ALA A 514 21.59 8.74 -21.62
C ALA A 514 20.20 8.13 -21.90
N TRP A 515 19.15 8.92 -21.67
CA TRP A 515 17.80 8.49 -22.01
C TRP A 515 17.53 8.68 -23.51
N ILE A 516 16.92 7.67 -24.13
CA ILE A 516 16.45 7.70 -25.52
C ILE A 516 14.96 7.29 -25.62
N PRO A 517 14.20 7.83 -26.57
CA PRO A 517 12.83 7.35 -26.79
C PRO A 517 12.83 5.94 -27.40
N GLY A 518 12.07 5.02 -26.79
CA GLY A 518 11.86 3.68 -27.33
C GLY A 518 11.02 3.67 -28.63
N HIS A 519 11.22 2.63 -29.44
CA HIS A 519 10.53 2.36 -30.72
C HIS A 519 10.66 3.46 -31.78
N MET A 520 11.87 4.02 -31.92
CA MET A 520 12.18 5.06 -32.91
C MET A 520 13.00 4.55 -34.10
N GLY A 521 13.19 3.23 -34.22
CA GLY A 521 14.01 2.64 -35.28
C GLY A 521 15.51 2.89 -35.09
N ILE A 522 15.94 3.33 -33.90
CA ILE A 522 17.37 3.48 -33.57
C ILE A 522 18.01 2.10 -33.63
N LYS A 523 18.91 1.86 -34.59
CA LYS A 523 19.43 0.52 -34.88
C LYS A 523 19.92 -0.23 -33.64
N GLY A 524 20.68 0.44 -32.77
CA GLY A 524 21.17 -0.14 -31.51
C GLY A 524 20.07 -0.47 -30.50
N ASN A 525 19.03 0.37 -30.39
CA ASN A 525 17.89 0.15 -29.50
C ASN A 525 17.03 -1.02 -29.98
N GLU A 526 16.71 -1.08 -31.27
CA GLU A 526 15.97 -2.19 -31.85
C GLU A 526 16.73 -3.52 -31.73
N THR A 527 18.07 -3.48 -31.85
CA THR A 527 18.91 -4.69 -31.67
C THR A 527 18.86 -5.19 -30.23
N VAL A 528 18.92 -4.30 -29.23
CA VAL A 528 18.86 -4.73 -27.82
C VAL A 528 17.46 -5.20 -27.42
N ASP A 529 16.38 -4.65 -27.98
CA ASP A 529 15.00 -5.16 -27.78
C ASP A 529 14.87 -6.61 -28.27
N VAL A 530 15.43 -6.91 -29.44
CA VAL A 530 15.50 -8.30 -29.95
C VAL A 530 16.32 -9.18 -29.00
N CYS A 531 17.48 -8.68 -28.51
CA CYS A 531 18.29 -9.41 -27.54
C CYS A 531 17.54 -9.67 -26.22
N ALA A 532 16.76 -8.70 -25.73
CA ALA A 532 15.97 -8.81 -24.52
C ALA A 532 14.85 -9.84 -24.66
N LYS A 533 14.20 -9.92 -25.83
CA LYS A 533 13.24 -11.00 -26.14
C LYS A 533 13.90 -12.37 -26.16
N LEU A 534 15.07 -12.50 -26.78
CA LEU A 534 15.85 -13.76 -26.79
C LEU A 534 16.34 -14.15 -25.38
N ALA A 535 16.64 -13.18 -24.52
CA ALA A 535 17.10 -13.41 -23.15
C ALA A 535 16.06 -14.15 -22.28
N ILE A 536 14.77 -14.13 -22.66
CA ILE A 536 13.72 -14.88 -21.96
C ILE A 536 13.94 -16.39 -22.08
N GLU A 537 14.49 -16.85 -23.19
CA GLU A 537 14.74 -18.28 -23.44
C GLU A 537 16.18 -18.66 -23.09
N MET A 538 17.14 -17.87 -23.57
CA MET A 538 18.57 -18.20 -23.57
C MET A 538 19.42 -17.32 -22.64
N GLY A 539 18.80 -16.47 -21.82
CA GLY A 539 19.53 -15.59 -20.90
C GLY A 539 20.15 -16.32 -19.72
N SER A 540 21.27 -15.80 -19.23
CA SER A 540 21.93 -16.27 -18.01
C SER A 540 21.02 -16.16 -16.78
N LEU A 541 21.11 -17.11 -15.86
CA LEU A 541 20.28 -17.21 -14.65
C LEU A 541 20.82 -16.45 -13.44
N VAL A 542 21.86 -15.62 -13.60
CA VAL A 542 22.50 -14.86 -12.50
C VAL A 542 21.47 -14.03 -11.69
N HIS A 543 20.48 -13.46 -12.37
CA HIS A 543 19.42 -12.64 -11.75
C HIS A 543 18.09 -13.38 -11.56
N PHE A 544 18.11 -14.72 -11.58
CA PHE A 544 16.91 -15.55 -11.49
C PHE A 544 16.41 -15.71 -10.04
N LYS A 545 16.10 -14.58 -9.38
CA LYS A 545 15.53 -14.51 -8.02
C LYS A 545 14.38 -13.52 -7.95
N ASN A 546 13.45 -13.75 -7.01
CA ASN A 546 12.31 -12.85 -6.82
C ASN A 546 12.74 -11.62 -6.02
N PHE A 547 12.57 -10.43 -6.60
CA PHE A 547 12.82 -9.17 -5.90
C PHE A 547 11.61 -8.79 -5.03
N PRO A 548 11.79 -8.41 -3.75
CA PRO A 548 10.68 -8.07 -2.86
C PRO A 548 9.74 -6.98 -3.38
N GLN A 549 10.27 -5.99 -4.11
CA GLN A 549 9.45 -4.93 -4.70
C GLN A 549 8.44 -5.45 -5.74
N ASP A 550 8.76 -6.54 -6.44
CA ASP A 550 7.93 -7.10 -7.50
C ASP A 550 6.80 -7.98 -6.94
N LEU A 551 6.97 -8.50 -5.72
CA LEU A 551 5.96 -9.35 -5.03
C LEU A 551 4.65 -8.63 -4.73
N ARG A 552 4.64 -7.29 -4.68
CA ARG A 552 3.40 -6.53 -4.53
C ARG A 552 2.45 -6.71 -5.72
N SER A 553 2.99 -6.93 -6.93
CA SER A 553 2.18 -7.23 -8.10
C SER A 553 1.48 -8.58 -7.93
N LEU A 554 2.21 -9.59 -7.48
CA LEU A 554 1.71 -10.92 -7.16
C LEU A 554 0.61 -10.89 -6.09
N ALA A 555 0.80 -10.12 -5.01
CA ALA A 555 -0.24 -9.93 -4.00
C ALA A 555 -1.54 -9.33 -4.59
N LYS A 556 -1.44 -8.41 -5.56
CA LYS A 556 -2.62 -7.86 -6.25
C LYS A 556 -3.30 -8.89 -7.14
N THR A 557 -2.52 -9.76 -7.80
CA THR A 557 -3.05 -10.88 -8.59
C THR A 557 -3.84 -11.82 -7.70
N HIS A 558 -3.25 -12.27 -6.57
CA HIS A 558 -3.97 -13.11 -5.60
C HIS A 558 -5.27 -12.49 -5.09
N LEU A 559 -5.29 -11.18 -4.83
CA LEU A 559 -6.51 -10.46 -4.45
C LEU A 559 -7.57 -10.54 -5.56
N ARG A 560 -7.19 -10.33 -6.81
CA ARG A 560 -8.10 -10.41 -7.95
C ARG A 560 -8.62 -11.82 -8.15
N ASP A 561 -7.76 -12.83 -8.10
CA ASP A 561 -8.14 -14.22 -8.31
C ASP A 561 -9.11 -14.67 -7.20
N SER A 562 -8.78 -14.39 -5.94
CA SER A 562 -9.64 -14.69 -4.80
C SER A 562 -11.00 -13.99 -4.92
N TRP A 563 -11.01 -12.74 -5.39
CA TRP A 563 -12.26 -11.99 -5.56
C TRP A 563 -13.07 -12.48 -6.76
N ASN A 564 -12.43 -12.89 -7.85
CA ASN A 564 -13.08 -13.48 -9.01
C ASN A 564 -13.78 -14.79 -8.66
N VAL A 565 -13.17 -15.63 -7.80
CA VAL A 565 -13.83 -16.85 -7.28
C VAL A 565 -15.12 -16.48 -6.55
N VAL A 566 -15.03 -15.58 -5.56
CA VAL A 566 -16.21 -15.12 -4.78
C VAL A 566 -17.27 -14.46 -5.66
N TRP A 567 -16.87 -13.70 -6.68
CA TRP A 567 -17.81 -13.08 -7.61
C TRP A 567 -18.50 -14.11 -8.49
N THR A 568 -17.76 -15.07 -9.03
CA THR A 568 -18.28 -16.13 -9.91
C THR A 568 -19.27 -17.01 -9.17
N GLU A 569 -19.01 -17.35 -7.91
CA GLU A 569 -19.95 -18.09 -7.07
C GLU A 569 -21.18 -17.23 -6.74
N SER A 570 -20.99 -16.02 -6.22
CA SER A 570 -22.10 -15.20 -5.69
C SER A 570 -23.03 -14.64 -6.77
N LYS A 571 -22.55 -14.42 -8.00
CA LYS A 571 -23.37 -13.84 -9.09
C LYS A 571 -24.48 -14.78 -9.58
N THR A 572 -24.32 -16.09 -9.35
CA THR A 572 -25.34 -17.11 -9.67
C THR A 572 -26.58 -17.00 -8.79
N THR A 573 -26.45 -16.51 -7.56
CA THR A 573 -27.55 -16.42 -6.58
C THR A 573 -28.03 -14.98 -6.37
N LYS A 574 -27.11 -14.00 -6.35
CA LYS A 574 -27.41 -12.59 -6.09
C LYS A 574 -26.85 -11.71 -7.19
N GLY A 575 -27.67 -10.80 -7.73
CA GLY A 575 -27.24 -9.85 -8.74
C GLY A 575 -27.19 -10.42 -10.17
N LYS A 576 -28.01 -11.42 -10.49
CA LYS A 576 -28.10 -12.04 -11.83
C LYS A 576 -28.22 -11.01 -12.96
N PHE A 577 -29.11 -10.04 -12.83
CA PHE A 577 -29.24 -8.93 -13.80
C PHE A 577 -27.94 -8.14 -13.94
N TYR A 578 -27.33 -7.71 -12.83
CA TYR A 578 -26.08 -6.97 -12.90
C TYR A 578 -24.96 -7.77 -13.58
N SER A 579 -24.91 -9.10 -13.37
CA SER A 579 -23.91 -9.95 -14.02
C SER A 579 -24.06 -10.07 -15.54
N SER A 580 -25.26 -9.84 -16.10
CA SER A 580 -25.40 -9.76 -17.56
C SER A 580 -24.86 -8.44 -18.12
N VAL A 581 -24.94 -7.36 -17.34
CA VAL A 581 -24.40 -6.03 -17.69
C VAL A 581 -22.88 -5.95 -17.43
N GLN A 582 -22.41 -6.57 -16.36
CA GLN A 582 -21.02 -6.56 -15.91
C GLN A 582 -20.61 -7.97 -15.46
N PRO A 583 -20.19 -8.84 -16.39
CA PRO A 583 -19.86 -10.25 -16.09
C PRO A 583 -18.59 -10.38 -15.26
N ASP A 584 -17.62 -9.48 -15.49
CA ASP A 584 -16.28 -9.49 -14.87
C ASP A 584 -16.06 -8.30 -13.94
N ILE A 585 -15.12 -8.44 -13.02
CA ILE A 585 -14.76 -7.35 -12.11
C ILE A 585 -13.95 -6.30 -12.86
N PRO A 586 -14.42 -5.04 -12.98
CA PRO A 586 -13.70 -4.04 -13.73
C PRO A 586 -12.46 -3.55 -12.97
N ARG A 587 -11.43 -3.10 -13.70
CA ARG A 587 -10.19 -2.56 -13.08
C ARG A 587 -10.42 -1.24 -12.33
N LYS A 588 -11.38 -0.45 -12.78
CA LYS A 588 -11.79 0.83 -12.18
C LYS A 588 -13.32 0.96 -12.25
N PRO A 589 -13.95 1.69 -11.33
CA PRO A 589 -15.39 1.99 -11.44
C PRO A 589 -15.68 2.78 -12.71
N TRP A 590 -16.84 2.57 -13.33
CA TRP A 590 -17.21 3.26 -14.57
C TRP A 590 -17.21 4.78 -14.44
N PHE A 591 -17.61 5.30 -13.27
CA PHE A 591 -17.61 6.74 -12.97
C PHE A 591 -16.21 7.34 -12.80
N PHE A 592 -15.12 6.57 -12.89
CA PHE A 592 -13.75 7.09 -12.78
C PHE A 592 -13.40 8.06 -13.91
N MET A 593 -13.89 7.81 -15.13
CA MET A 593 -13.56 8.59 -16.33
C MET A 593 -14.44 9.83 -16.49
N PHE A 594 -15.58 9.92 -15.78
CA PHE A 594 -16.60 10.96 -15.99
C PHE A 594 -16.78 11.84 -14.77
N ARG A 595 -15.75 12.64 -14.45
CA ARG A 595 -15.69 13.42 -13.20
C ARG A 595 -16.65 14.60 -13.13
N ASN A 596 -17.08 15.12 -14.29
CA ASN A 596 -17.92 16.32 -14.38
C ASN A 596 -19.42 16.02 -14.42
N MET A 597 -19.82 14.76 -14.16
CA MET A 597 -21.21 14.34 -14.23
C MET A 597 -22.00 14.77 -12.98
N ASN A 598 -23.23 15.22 -13.20
CA ASN A 598 -24.17 15.51 -12.12
C ASN A 598 -24.46 14.28 -11.25
N ARG A 599 -24.51 14.49 -9.93
CA ARG A 599 -24.72 13.43 -8.93
C ARG A 599 -25.99 12.61 -9.16
N TRP A 600 -27.10 13.26 -9.47
CA TRP A 600 -28.35 12.57 -9.71
C TRP A 600 -28.29 11.63 -10.93
N VAL A 601 -27.61 12.04 -12.00
CA VAL A 601 -27.39 11.23 -13.20
C VAL A 601 -26.55 10.00 -12.86
N SER A 602 -25.47 10.20 -12.10
CA SER A 602 -24.60 9.11 -11.67
C SER A 602 -25.35 8.07 -10.83
N SER A 603 -26.23 8.53 -9.94
CA SER A 603 -27.04 7.66 -9.07
C SER A 603 -28.10 6.91 -9.87
N THR A 604 -28.78 7.58 -10.82
CA THR A 604 -29.74 6.95 -11.75
C THR A 604 -29.05 5.85 -12.55
N ILE A 605 -27.88 6.11 -13.15
CA ILE A 605 -27.13 5.11 -13.93
C ILE A 605 -26.73 3.93 -13.05
N SER A 606 -26.18 4.16 -11.85
CA SER A 606 -25.83 3.07 -10.94
C SER A 606 -27.04 2.23 -10.54
N ARG A 607 -28.19 2.85 -10.24
CA ARG A 607 -29.42 2.12 -9.91
C ARG A 607 -29.93 1.27 -11.07
N LEU A 608 -29.93 1.83 -12.27
CA LEU A 608 -30.27 1.11 -13.49
C LEU A 608 -29.35 -0.08 -13.72
N ARG A 609 -28.02 0.11 -13.59
CA ARG A 609 -27.02 -0.94 -13.73
C ARG A 609 -27.19 -2.05 -12.71
N ILE A 610 -27.42 -1.70 -11.44
CA ILE A 610 -27.66 -2.66 -10.35
C ILE A 610 -28.96 -3.46 -10.58
N GLY A 611 -29.91 -2.92 -11.36
CA GLY A 611 -31.25 -3.49 -11.54
C GLY A 611 -32.20 -3.16 -10.37
N HIS A 612 -31.81 -2.20 -9.53
CA HIS A 612 -32.59 -1.72 -8.38
C HIS A 612 -32.78 -0.21 -8.55
N ALA A 613 -33.73 0.14 -9.40
CA ALA A 613 -34.16 1.50 -9.74
C ALA A 613 -35.59 1.72 -9.22
N CYS A 614 -35.97 2.95 -8.88
CA CYS A 614 -37.33 3.30 -8.45
C CYS A 614 -38.34 3.29 -9.62
N THR A 615 -38.39 2.21 -10.40
CA THR A 615 -39.42 2.02 -11.42
C THR A 615 -40.73 1.53 -10.79
N PRO A 616 -41.90 1.79 -11.39
CA PRO A 616 -43.18 1.29 -10.88
C PRO A 616 -43.18 -0.23 -10.62
N VAL A 617 -42.61 -1.03 -11.53
CA VAL A 617 -42.46 -2.49 -11.36
C VAL A 617 -41.62 -2.83 -10.12
N HIS A 618 -40.49 -2.15 -9.90
CA HIS A 618 -39.62 -2.43 -8.76
C HIS A 618 -40.24 -1.96 -7.43
N LEU A 619 -40.87 -0.79 -7.42
CA LEU A 619 -41.54 -0.24 -6.24
C LEU A 619 -42.75 -1.09 -5.83
N SER A 620 -43.49 -1.65 -6.78
CA SER A 620 -44.57 -2.60 -6.50
C SER A 620 -44.05 -3.89 -5.88
N LYS A 621 -42.93 -4.45 -6.38
CA LYS A 621 -42.26 -5.60 -5.75
C LYS A 621 -41.83 -5.33 -4.31
N LEU A 622 -41.50 -4.08 -3.97
CA LEU A 622 -41.16 -3.65 -2.61
C LEU A 622 -42.39 -3.28 -1.76
N ARG A 623 -43.61 -3.37 -2.31
CA ARG A 623 -44.87 -2.94 -1.67
C ARG A 623 -44.88 -1.46 -1.26
N ILE A 624 -44.15 -0.62 -2.00
CA ILE A 624 -44.18 0.84 -1.85
C ILE A 624 -45.29 1.45 -2.72
N ARG A 625 -45.65 0.76 -3.81
CA ARG A 625 -46.72 1.13 -4.73
C ARG A 625 -47.65 -0.06 -4.94
N ASP A 626 -48.94 0.18 -5.12
CA ASP A 626 -49.93 -0.90 -5.23
C ASP A 626 -49.89 -1.62 -6.59
N HIS A 627 -49.43 -0.95 -7.65
CA HIS A 627 -49.44 -1.49 -9.01
C HIS A 627 -48.15 -1.22 -9.80
N SER A 628 -47.88 -2.04 -10.82
CA SER A 628 -46.68 -1.98 -11.67
C SER A 628 -46.81 -1.03 -12.88
N MET A 629 -48.01 -0.49 -13.16
CA MET A 629 -48.25 0.35 -14.35
C MET A 629 -47.36 1.59 -14.42
N CYS A 630 -46.91 1.91 -15.63
CA CYS A 630 -46.22 3.14 -15.96
C CYS A 630 -47.14 4.35 -15.80
N GLU A 631 -46.57 5.52 -15.53
CA GLU A 631 -47.32 6.77 -15.46
C GLU A 631 -47.95 7.18 -16.80
N CYS A 632 -47.51 6.62 -17.92
CA CYS A 632 -48.14 6.83 -19.23
C CYS A 632 -49.47 6.05 -19.37
N GLY A 633 -49.73 5.06 -18.52
CA GLY A 633 -50.93 4.22 -18.56
C GLY A 633 -50.93 3.11 -19.62
N LEU A 634 -49.91 3.02 -20.47
CA LEU A 634 -49.93 2.13 -21.65
C LEU A 634 -49.36 0.72 -21.40
N ASP A 635 -48.53 0.55 -20.38
CA ASP A 635 -47.82 -0.72 -20.10
C ASP A 635 -47.29 -0.72 -18.65
N GLU A 636 -46.68 -1.82 -18.23
CA GLU A 636 -45.91 -1.88 -17.00
C GLU A 636 -44.72 -0.89 -17.04
N GLY A 637 -44.48 -0.20 -15.93
CA GLY A 637 -43.35 0.70 -15.74
C GLY A 637 -42.03 -0.05 -15.55
N SER A 638 -41.66 -0.88 -16.52
CA SER A 638 -40.38 -1.56 -16.59
C SER A 638 -39.29 -0.61 -17.09
N VAL A 639 -38.02 -0.93 -16.82
CA VAL A 639 -36.88 -0.15 -17.37
C VAL A 639 -36.92 -0.16 -18.90
N ALA A 640 -37.29 -1.29 -19.51
CA ALA A 640 -37.38 -1.40 -20.96
C ALA A 640 -38.46 -0.46 -21.53
N HIS A 641 -39.68 -0.52 -20.97
CA HIS A 641 -40.76 0.38 -21.37
C HIS A 641 -40.34 1.85 -21.24
N ILE A 642 -39.81 2.24 -20.06
CA ILE A 642 -39.47 3.64 -19.80
C ILE A 642 -38.38 4.15 -20.75
N LEU A 643 -37.34 3.35 -21.04
CA LEU A 643 -36.23 3.81 -21.89
C LEU A 643 -36.55 3.79 -23.39
N PHE A 644 -37.34 2.82 -23.87
CA PHE A 644 -37.48 2.56 -25.32
C PHE A 644 -38.85 2.93 -25.90
N SER A 645 -39.92 2.93 -25.09
CA SER A 645 -41.29 2.95 -25.61
C SER A 645 -42.21 3.98 -24.93
N CYS A 646 -41.82 4.55 -23.79
CA CYS A 646 -42.69 5.45 -23.04
C CYS A 646 -42.89 6.80 -23.77
N PRO A 647 -44.14 7.18 -24.11
CA PRO A 647 -44.41 8.42 -24.84
C PRO A 647 -44.25 9.69 -23.99
N LYS A 648 -44.13 9.56 -22.66
CA LYS A 648 -43.88 10.69 -21.76
C LYS A 648 -42.44 11.21 -21.81
N LEU A 649 -41.52 10.50 -22.48
CA LEU A 649 -40.16 10.98 -22.69
C LEU A 649 -40.15 12.12 -23.72
N LEU A 650 -39.47 13.22 -23.39
CA LEU A 650 -39.29 14.38 -24.27
C LEU A 650 -38.49 14.05 -25.53
N HIS A 651 -37.47 13.21 -25.39
CA HIS A 651 -36.60 12.78 -26.49
C HIS A 651 -36.53 11.26 -26.52
N LYS A 652 -36.70 10.65 -27.70
CA LYS A 652 -36.54 9.20 -27.85
C LYS A 652 -35.06 8.84 -27.77
N LEU A 653 -34.77 7.64 -27.27
CA LEU A 653 -33.41 7.19 -27.06
C LEU A 653 -32.57 7.22 -28.35
N TYR A 654 -33.14 6.73 -29.46
CA TYR A 654 -32.44 6.65 -30.74
C TYR A 654 -32.20 8.01 -31.40
N ASP A 655 -32.84 9.08 -30.94
CA ASP A 655 -32.61 10.45 -31.42
C ASP A 655 -31.36 11.06 -30.75
N VAL A 656 -31.04 10.62 -29.53
CA VAL A 656 -29.89 11.12 -28.75
C VAL A 656 -28.63 10.30 -29.03
N LEU A 657 -28.78 9.02 -29.35
CA LEU A 657 -27.67 8.11 -29.60
C LEU A 657 -27.09 8.28 -31.02
N PRO A 658 -25.75 8.29 -31.18
CA PRO A 658 -25.12 8.40 -32.49
C PRO A 658 -25.47 7.20 -33.39
N PRO A 659 -25.49 7.38 -34.72
CA PRO A 659 -25.85 6.33 -35.68
C PRO A 659 -24.84 5.17 -35.71
N SER A 660 -23.64 5.37 -35.16
CA SER A 660 -22.59 4.34 -35.03
C SER A 660 -22.90 3.27 -33.99
N ILE A 661 -23.95 3.41 -33.18
CA ILE A 661 -24.38 2.41 -32.21
C ILE A 661 -25.34 1.42 -32.88
N PRO A 662 -25.07 0.10 -32.82
CA PRO A 662 -25.92 -0.93 -33.40
C PRO A 662 -27.36 -0.88 -32.86
N ARG A 663 -28.34 -1.10 -33.74
CA ARG A 663 -29.77 -1.11 -33.43
C ARG A 663 -30.37 -2.47 -33.84
N PRO A 664 -31.38 -3.00 -33.13
CA PRO A 664 -32.02 -2.44 -31.93
C PRO A 664 -31.19 -2.66 -30.64
N LEU A 665 -31.34 -1.76 -29.68
CA LEU A 665 -30.79 -1.91 -28.33
C LEU A 665 -31.82 -2.51 -27.38
N ASN A 666 -31.33 -3.25 -26.40
CA ASN A 666 -32.08 -3.66 -25.22
C ASN A 666 -31.47 -3.00 -23.97
N VAL A 667 -32.09 -3.18 -22.80
CA VAL A 667 -31.62 -2.56 -21.55
C VAL A 667 -30.16 -2.92 -21.25
N GLN A 668 -29.77 -4.18 -21.48
CA GLN A 668 -28.42 -4.65 -21.21
C GLN A 668 -27.40 -3.96 -22.15
N SER A 669 -27.64 -3.98 -23.46
CA SER A 669 -26.72 -3.36 -24.44
C SER A 669 -26.64 -1.85 -24.26
N PHE A 670 -27.74 -1.18 -23.88
CA PHE A 670 -27.73 0.23 -23.50
C PHE A 670 -26.85 0.50 -22.26
N LEU A 671 -26.98 -0.29 -21.20
CA LEU A 671 -26.21 -0.09 -19.96
C LEU A 671 -24.72 -0.44 -20.09
N MET A 672 -24.35 -1.28 -21.06
CA MET A 672 -22.95 -1.55 -21.41
C MET A 672 -22.26 -0.34 -22.07
N LEU A 673 -23.02 0.56 -22.71
CA LEU A 673 -22.46 1.80 -23.29
C LEU A 673 -21.75 2.68 -22.25
N VAL A 674 -22.04 2.51 -20.96
CA VAL A 674 -21.41 3.25 -19.86
C VAL A 674 -19.89 3.04 -19.75
N PHE A 675 -19.38 1.90 -20.23
CA PHE A 675 -17.93 1.62 -20.29
C PHE A 675 -17.30 1.95 -21.65
N SER A 676 -18.08 2.51 -22.57
CA SER A 676 -17.61 2.89 -23.89
C SER A 676 -17.40 4.41 -23.97
N ARG A 677 -16.89 4.87 -25.12
CA ARG A 677 -16.86 6.30 -25.47
C ARG A 677 -18.25 6.96 -25.54
N TYR A 678 -19.34 6.18 -25.46
CA TYR A 678 -20.72 6.67 -25.65
C TYR A 678 -21.47 7.03 -24.37
N VAL A 679 -20.87 6.89 -23.18
CA VAL A 679 -21.53 7.20 -21.90
C VAL A 679 -22.01 8.65 -21.78
N GLU A 680 -21.40 9.60 -22.49
CA GLU A 680 -21.87 10.99 -22.54
C GLU A 680 -23.27 11.09 -23.15
N PHE A 681 -23.57 10.27 -24.17
CA PHE A 681 -24.91 10.19 -24.76
C PHE A 681 -25.92 9.54 -23.81
N VAL A 682 -25.50 8.54 -23.03
CA VAL A 682 -26.33 7.96 -21.95
C VAL A 682 -26.67 9.02 -20.91
N CYS A 683 -25.66 9.80 -20.50
CA CYS A 683 -25.84 10.90 -19.54
C CYS A 683 -26.77 11.98 -20.10
N LYS A 684 -26.55 12.41 -21.34
CA LYS A 684 -27.37 13.40 -22.05
C LYS A 684 -28.81 12.94 -22.16
N PHE A 685 -29.06 11.69 -22.54
CA PHE A 685 -30.40 11.13 -22.63
C PHE A 685 -31.13 11.17 -21.28
N ILE A 686 -30.47 10.76 -20.19
CA ILE A 686 -31.02 10.82 -18.83
C ILE A 686 -31.30 12.27 -18.41
N GLN A 687 -30.40 13.20 -18.77
CA GLN A 687 -30.51 14.62 -18.46
C GLN A 687 -31.68 15.30 -19.17
N CYS A 688 -31.75 15.18 -20.49
CA CYS A 688 -32.79 15.79 -21.31
C CYS A 688 -34.19 15.29 -20.92
N ASN A 689 -34.32 13.99 -20.60
CA ASN A 689 -35.58 13.40 -20.18
C ASN A 689 -35.84 13.48 -18.67
N LYS A 690 -34.95 14.09 -17.88
CA LYS A 690 -35.04 14.21 -16.41
C LYS A 690 -35.37 12.88 -15.70
N ILE A 691 -34.81 11.76 -16.19
CA ILE A 691 -35.10 10.42 -15.67
C ILE A 691 -34.49 10.26 -14.28
N LYS A 692 -35.35 10.21 -13.25
CA LYS A 692 -34.95 10.07 -11.86
C LYS A 692 -35.45 8.73 -11.31
N PHE A 693 -34.52 7.79 -11.12
CA PHE A 693 -34.77 6.47 -10.52
C PHE A 693 -34.05 6.26 -9.20
#